data_AF-A0A7C6XAF6-F1
#
_entry.id   AF-A0A7C6XAF6-F1
#
_cell.length_a   1.000
_cell.length_b   1.000
_cell.length_c   1.000
_cell.angle_alpha   90.00
_cell.angle_beta   90.00
_cell.angle_gamma   90.00
#
_symmetry.space_group_name_H-M   'P 1'
#
loop_
_entity.id
_entity.type
_entity.pdbx_description
1 polymer ?
#
loop_
_entity_poly.entity_id
_entity_poly.type
_entity_poly.pdbx_seq_one_letter_code
_entity_poly.pdbx_strand_id
1 'polypeptide(L)'
;MPEHLEGAVRDLLDEGEEPRITLSADLDRNARFGATSWLVATDRRLLILSPMGKASSLASAGEARKPKRRRRRPSRGGALDVPLLPPPYHLTHVPLAKAVEVKARETVGGGVLQVGFQAVEEGTPPVRVDLLRFSRTHLVRIGDAAQLIEKMRHELAGVEQAAAIGIRRKRSRARCERCGRVLPPGSDTCPACVNKGKVLIRLLGYLGPYWKLSLLSLLASIGLTALALTPPYLMRLLIDEVLTPRKNAHLLFVITGILAAVHLVRLAVGAGRDWLNSWLGQRVYFDLRTQIYRHVQRLSLGFYDRKQVGGVLSRITSDAGTLHYFLVGSAQNLLIHTLTVVGIAVMLFAMNWRLALIVLMPTPLLIVGTFWFGRRVRVVYRRYWRLISSINSLLVSTISGARVVKSFGQESREVGRFEDRSDEFRNTSLAAARLSVIYYPSMALITVISTILIWLVGGQQVLAGTLSLGMLTAFTSYMWQFYAPISVLCEINNVLQQTATAAERVFEVLDTEPDVAESPNAITLDRIEGHIEFRDVCFSYDEAEALEPLLKNINLVVQPGEMIGLVGASGSGKTTLVNLLLRFYDPTSGQILIDGHDLRDVKLRCLREQMAVVLQEPYLFKGTIAENIAYGRPDATRDQIIQAARAANAHNFIIKFPDGYDTEVGERGGRLSGGERQRVSIARALLNDPRILILDEATASVDTETEKQIQEALEQLMKGRTCFAIAHRLSTLRMATRLVVLDGGRIAEIGTHEELIAKEDGIYAKLVKIQTEMAKSIAPPAETAREEHSDGR
;
A
#
# COMPACT_ATOMS: atom_id res chain seq x y z
N MET A 1 15.48 15.90 -19.59
CA MET A 1 15.79 15.42 -20.95
C MET A 1 17.23 14.93 -20.95
N PRO A 2 17.64 13.94 -21.77
CA PRO A 2 19.05 13.60 -21.91
C PRO A 2 19.87 14.80 -22.41
N GLU A 3 21.10 14.97 -21.94
CA GLU A 3 21.93 16.15 -22.24
C GLU A 3 22.11 16.40 -23.75
N HIS A 4 22.22 15.34 -24.55
CA HIS A 4 22.35 15.43 -26.01
C HIS A 4 21.09 15.97 -26.72
N LEU A 5 19.90 15.72 -26.16
CA LEU A 5 18.66 16.28 -26.69
C LEU A 5 18.47 17.71 -26.20
N GLU A 6 18.91 18.03 -24.97
CA GLU A 6 18.83 19.37 -24.40
C GLU A 6 19.66 20.39 -25.18
N GLY A 7 20.87 20.03 -25.62
CA GLY A 7 21.66 20.86 -26.54
C GLY A 7 20.93 21.14 -27.85
N ALA A 8 20.41 20.08 -28.50
CA ALA A 8 19.70 20.20 -29.77
C ALA A 8 18.42 21.05 -29.68
N VAL A 9 17.70 21.00 -28.55
CA VAL A 9 16.53 21.86 -28.34
C VAL A 9 16.93 23.31 -28.10
N ARG A 10 18.02 23.60 -27.39
CA ARG A 10 18.51 24.98 -27.22
C ARG A 10 18.92 25.61 -28.56
N ASP A 11 19.53 24.83 -29.44
CA ASP A 11 19.92 25.29 -30.78
C ASP A 11 18.70 25.56 -31.70
N LEU A 12 17.51 25.05 -31.34
CA LEU A 12 16.25 25.26 -32.06
C LEU A 12 15.41 26.43 -31.53
N LEU A 13 15.81 27.03 -30.40
CA LEU A 13 15.13 28.18 -29.80
C LEU A 13 15.69 29.49 -30.36
N ASP A 14 14.82 30.48 -30.57
CA ASP A 14 15.23 31.78 -31.11
C ASP A 14 15.91 32.60 -30.00
N GLU A 15 16.73 33.61 -30.36
CA GLU A 15 17.41 34.47 -29.37
C GLU A 15 16.40 35.13 -28.41
N GLY A 16 16.52 34.80 -27.11
CA GLY A 16 15.63 35.28 -26.04
C GLY A 16 14.43 34.40 -25.71
N GLU A 17 14.27 33.24 -26.37
CA GLU A 17 13.19 32.29 -26.09
C GLU A 17 13.63 31.19 -25.11
N GLU A 18 12.98 31.10 -23.95
CA GLU A 18 13.29 30.08 -22.93
C GLU A 18 12.18 29.00 -22.80
N PRO A 19 12.55 27.73 -22.57
CA PRO A 19 11.57 26.67 -22.35
C PRO A 19 10.90 26.84 -20.98
N ARG A 20 9.57 27.05 -20.98
CA ARG A 20 8.76 27.17 -19.76
C ARG A 20 8.40 25.82 -19.16
N ILE A 21 8.10 24.85 -20.02
CA ILE A 21 7.66 23.51 -19.62
C ILE A 21 8.42 22.48 -20.44
N THR A 22 9.06 21.52 -19.77
CA THR A 22 9.70 20.37 -20.41
C THR A 22 9.23 19.09 -19.74
N LEU A 23 8.57 18.22 -20.51
CA LEU A 23 7.99 16.97 -20.02
C LEU A 23 8.33 15.79 -20.92
N SER A 24 8.32 14.60 -20.35
CA SER A 24 8.46 13.33 -21.06
C SER A 24 7.18 12.53 -21.00
N ALA A 25 6.86 11.84 -22.09
CA ALA A 25 5.84 10.79 -22.17
C ALA A 25 6.48 9.45 -22.51
N ASP A 26 5.94 8.38 -21.94
CA ASP A 26 6.44 7.00 -22.03
C ASP A 26 5.90 6.21 -23.23
N LEU A 27 5.01 6.83 -24.01
CA LEU A 27 4.47 6.28 -25.24
C LEU A 27 5.02 7.02 -26.47
N ASP A 28 5.25 6.26 -27.53
CA ASP A 28 5.49 6.81 -28.86
C ASP A 28 4.17 7.27 -29.54
N ARG A 29 4.29 7.83 -30.75
CA ARG A 29 3.12 8.29 -31.54
C ARG A 29 2.12 7.17 -31.86
N ASN A 30 2.56 5.91 -31.82
CA ASN A 30 1.77 4.71 -32.07
C ASN A 30 1.28 4.02 -30.78
N ALA A 31 1.40 4.68 -29.62
CA ALA A 31 1.02 4.15 -28.30
C ALA A 31 1.80 2.89 -27.86
N ARG A 32 3.06 2.75 -28.29
CA ARG A 32 3.94 1.64 -27.87
C ARG A 32 4.88 2.07 -26.76
N PHE A 33 5.08 1.17 -25.79
CA PHE A 33 6.09 1.32 -24.75
C PHE A 33 7.50 1.06 -25.30
N GLY A 34 8.49 1.75 -24.73
CA GLY A 34 9.92 1.49 -25.00
C GLY A 34 10.67 2.63 -25.69
N ALA A 35 10.01 3.75 -26.01
CA ALA A 35 10.66 4.94 -26.53
C ALA A 35 9.97 6.22 -25.96
N THR A 36 10.76 7.13 -25.41
CA THR A 36 10.26 8.31 -24.67
C THR A 36 10.07 9.50 -25.61
N SER A 37 8.86 10.04 -25.68
CA SER A 37 8.58 11.31 -26.37
C SER A 37 8.79 12.50 -25.43
N TRP A 38 9.19 13.65 -25.94
CA TRP A 38 9.40 14.87 -25.14
C TRP A 38 8.51 16.01 -25.65
N LEU A 39 7.94 16.78 -24.73
CA LEU A 39 7.19 18.01 -24.98
C LEU A 39 7.97 19.17 -24.36
N VAL A 40 8.22 20.20 -25.15
CA VAL A 40 8.82 21.47 -24.72
C VAL A 40 7.89 22.60 -25.13
N ALA A 41 7.36 23.34 -24.16
CA ALA A 41 6.54 24.53 -24.40
C ALA A 41 7.32 25.79 -24.09
N THR A 42 7.31 26.74 -25.01
CA THR A 42 7.82 28.11 -24.85
C THR A 42 6.66 29.09 -24.80
N ASP A 43 6.97 30.37 -24.55
CA ASP A 43 5.97 31.44 -24.60
C ASP A 43 5.32 31.56 -25.99
N ARG A 44 5.91 31.02 -27.07
CA ARG A 44 5.40 31.20 -28.45
C ARG A 44 5.00 29.92 -29.17
N ARG A 45 5.54 28.76 -28.78
CA ARG A 45 5.40 27.50 -29.53
C ARG A 45 5.51 26.26 -28.66
N LEU A 46 4.97 25.16 -29.17
CA LEU A 46 5.15 23.80 -28.66
C LEU A 46 6.07 23.02 -29.60
N LEU A 47 7.09 22.39 -29.01
CA LEU A 47 8.03 21.50 -29.67
C LEU A 47 7.83 20.09 -29.12
N ILE A 48 7.57 19.11 -29.99
CA ILE A 48 7.41 17.71 -29.60
C ILE A 48 8.44 16.85 -30.31
N LEU A 49 9.23 16.12 -29.54
CA LEU A 49 10.23 15.19 -30.03
C LEU A 49 9.72 13.77 -29.82
N SER A 50 9.34 13.09 -30.90
CA SER A 50 8.84 11.72 -30.86
C SER A 50 9.83 10.75 -31.50
N PRO A 51 10.18 9.62 -30.86
CA PRO A 51 11.10 8.66 -31.43
C PRO A 51 10.53 7.98 -32.68
N MET A 52 11.35 7.76 -33.71
CA MET A 52 10.96 7.02 -34.91
C MET A 52 10.91 5.52 -34.59
N GLY A 53 9.72 4.92 -34.66
CA GLY A 53 9.54 3.48 -34.44
C GLY A 53 10.39 2.66 -35.41
N LYS A 54 10.95 1.54 -34.95
CA LYS A 54 11.58 0.55 -35.85
C LYS A 54 10.52 0.05 -36.83
N ALA A 55 10.74 0.25 -38.12
CA ALA A 55 10.06 -0.52 -39.16
C ALA A 55 10.32 -2.01 -38.88
N SER A 56 9.25 -2.80 -38.88
CA SER A 56 9.25 -4.23 -38.60
C SER A 56 10.25 -5.00 -39.47
N SER A 57 11.29 -5.55 -38.84
CA SER A 57 12.13 -6.58 -39.43
C SER A 57 11.39 -7.93 -39.38
N LEU A 58 10.47 -8.14 -40.32
CA LEU A 58 9.96 -9.46 -40.71
C LEU A 58 10.83 -9.97 -41.87
N ALA A 59 12.09 -10.28 -41.58
CA ALA A 59 12.99 -11.00 -42.49
C ALA A 59 14.27 -11.40 -41.73
N SER A 60 14.20 -12.46 -40.93
CA SER A 60 15.39 -13.24 -40.54
C SER A 60 14.99 -14.68 -40.24
N ALA A 61 14.55 -15.37 -41.29
CA ALA A 61 14.82 -16.78 -41.49
C ALA A 61 15.57 -16.87 -42.83
N GLY A 62 16.79 -17.39 -42.82
CA GLY A 62 17.59 -17.60 -44.04
C GLY A 62 19.03 -17.10 -43.92
N GLU A 63 19.93 -18.02 -43.60
CA GLU A 63 21.37 -17.90 -43.82
C GLU A 63 21.71 -17.49 -45.25
N ALA A 64 22.73 -16.63 -45.44
CA ALA A 64 23.88 -16.91 -46.32
C ALA A 64 24.85 -15.72 -46.43
N ARG A 65 26.13 -16.02 -46.14
CA ARG A 65 27.39 -15.53 -46.74
C ARG A 65 27.49 -14.07 -47.26
N LYS A 66 28.46 -13.35 -46.67
CA LYS A 66 29.16 -12.15 -47.23
C LYS A 66 29.62 -12.39 -48.69
N PRO A 67 29.74 -11.32 -49.50
CA PRO A 67 31.09 -10.75 -49.68
C PRO A 67 31.17 -9.21 -49.73
N LYS A 68 32.39 -8.73 -49.46
CA LYS A 68 32.88 -7.35 -49.53
C LYS A 68 32.68 -6.72 -50.91
N ARG A 69 32.20 -5.47 -50.99
CA ARG A 69 32.59 -4.51 -52.05
C ARG A 69 32.70 -3.07 -51.53
N ARG A 70 33.88 -2.47 -51.75
CA ARG A 70 34.15 -1.02 -51.73
C ARG A 70 33.51 -0.37 -52.97
N ARG A 71 33.01 0.87 -52.82
CA ARG A 71 33.09 2.05 -53.74
C ARG A 71 31.98 3.02 -53.36
N ARG A 72 32.26 4.26 -52.93
CA ARG A 72 32.62 5.49 -53.66
C ARG A 72 31.56 6.54 -53.26
N ARG A 73 32.00 7.66 -52.67
CA ARG A 73 31.19 8.87 -52.52
C ARG A 73 30.83 9.42 -53.91
N PRO A 74 29.60 9.90 -54.13
CA PRO A 74 29.36 11.03 -55.00
C PRO A 74 29.16 12.31 -54.19
N SER A 75 29.42 13.39 -54.89
CA SER A 75 29.54 14.79 -54.53
C SER A 75 28.26 15.45 -54.01
N ARG A 76 28.49 16.50 -53.20
CA ARG A 76 27.51 17.49 -52.74
C ARG A 76 26.75 18.14 -53.90
N GLY A 77 25.43 18.25 -53.77
CA GLY A 77 24.55 19.21 -54.44
C GLY A 77 23.52 19.67 -53.41
N GLY A 78 23.34 20.97 -53.27
CA GLY A 78 22.79 21.64 -52.08
C GLY A 78 21.34 21.33 -51.70
N ALA A 79 21.10 21.34 -50.40
CA ALA A 79 19.79 21.52 -49.76
C ALA A 79 20.02 22.19 -48.41
N LEU A 80 19.12 23.10 -48.03
CA LEU A 80 19.18 23.95 -46.84
C LEU A 80 19.55 23.19 -45.55
N ASP A 81 20.46 23.77 -44.77
CA ASP A 81 20.84 23.30 -43.43
C ASP A 81 19.65 23.40 -42.47
N VAL A 82 18.95 22.28 -42.27
CA VAL A 82 18.16 22.05 -41.06
C VAL A 82 19.10 21.35 -40.06
N PRO A 83 19.27 21.84 -38.82
CA PRO A 83 20.09 21.16 -37.84
C PRO A 83 19.55 19.74 -37.61
N LEU A 84 20.37 18.74 -37.93
CA LEU A 84 20.06 17.32 -37.80
C LEU A 84 19.99 16.96 -36.31
N LEU A 85 18.77 16.78 -35.80
CA LEU A 85 18.55 16.02 -34.55
C LEU A 85 19.20 14.63 -34.67
N PRO A 86 19.81 14.09 -33.61
CA PRO A 86 20.35 12.73 -33.66
C PRO A 86 19.21 11.75 -33.97
N PRO A 87 19.31 10.89 -35.01
CA PRO A 87 18.34 9.82 -35.19
C PRO A 87 18.32 8.97 -33.91
N PRO A 88 17.14 8.70 -33.33
CA PRO A 88 15.88 8.48 -34.05
C PRO A 88 14.73 9.37 -33.53
N TYR A 89 14.71 10.69 -33.72
CA TYR A 89 13.59 11.56 -33.27
C TYR A 89 12.98 12.41 -34.40
N HIS A 90 11.66 12.50 -34.45
CA HIS A 90 10.86 13.40 -35.30
C HIS A 90 10.43 14.62 -34.48
N LEU A 91 10.69 15.82 -34.98
CA LEU A 91 10.28 17.09 -34.36
C LEU A 91 8.95 17.57 -34.96
N THR A 92 7.98 17.89 -34.11
CA THR A 92 6.74 18.55 -34.49
C THR A 92 6.69 19.93 -33.86
N HIS A 93 6.47 20.97 -34.65
CA HIS A 93 6.41 22.36 -34.21
C HIS A 93 4.98 22.90 -34.34
N VAL A 94 4.42 23.43 -33.26
CA VAL A 94 3.07 24.03 -33.23
C VAL A 94 3.14 25.44 -32.66
N PRO A 95 2.89 26.50 -33.45
CA PRO A 95 2.85 27.87 -32.94
C PRO A 95 1.58 28.08 -32.11
N LEU A 96 1.74 28.57 -30.86
CA LEU A 96 0.63 28.76 -29.91
C LEU A 96 -0.39 29.80 -30.40
N ALA A 97 0.06 30.82 -31.17
CA ALA A 97 -0.82 31.83 -31.75
C ALA A 97 -1.86 31.28 -32.75
N LYS A 98 -1.61 30.10 -33.35
CA LYS A 98 -2.54 29.45 -34.28
C LYS A 98 -3.43 28.39 -33.60
N ALA A 99 -3.20 28.11 -32.32
CA ALA A 99 -3.99 27.17 -31.56
C ALA A 99 -5.26 27.86 -31.01
N VAL A 100 -6.40 27.19 -31.16
CA VAL A 100 -7.69 27.62 -30.61
C VAL A 100 -7.92 27.05 -29.21
N GLU A 101 -7.44 25.82 -28.97
CA GLU A 101 -7.60 25.11 -27.69
C GLU A 101 -6.45 24.11 -27.52
N VAL A 102 -5.87 24.01 -26.32
CA VAL A 102 -4.93 22.95 -25.91
C VAL A 102 -5.54 22.20 -24.74
N LYS A 103 -5.82 20.89 -24.91
CA LYS A 103 -6.43 20.08 -23.85
C LYS A 103 -5.81 18.69 -23.79
N ALA A 104 -5.56 18.21 -22.58
CA ALA A 104 -5.25 16.80 -22.34
C ALA A 104 -6.57 16.02 -22.18
N ARG A 105 -6.71 14.91 -22.91
CA ARG A 105 -7.89 14.05 -22.87
C ARG A 105 -7.50 12.64 -22.45
N GLU A 106 -8.25 12.06 -21.53
CA GLU A 106 -8.10 10.65 -21.18
C GLU A 106 -8.61 9.75 -22.32
N THR A 107 -7.85 8.70 -22.63
CA THR A 107 -8.21 7.67 -23.60
C THR A 107 -8.10 6.29 -22.95
N VAL A 108 -8.69 5.27 -23.56
CA VAL A 108 -8.59 3.90 -23.04
C VAL A 108 -7.12 3.46 -23.01
N GLY A 109 -6.59 3.22 -21.80
CA GLY A 109 -5.20 2.82 -21.59
C GLY A 109 -4.18 3.97 -21.40
N GLY A 110 -4.60 5.24 -21.46
CA GLY A 110 -3.67 6.38 -21.33
C GLY A 110 -4.34 7.73 -21.53
N GLY A 111 -3.64 8.67 -22.13
CA GLY A 111 -4.21 9.95 -22.55
C GLY A 111 -3.45 10.55 -23.72
N VAL A 112 -4.05 11.59 -24.29
CA VAL A 112 -3.52 12.32 -25.44
C VAL A 112 -3.60 13.82 -25.19
N LEU A 113 -2.51 14.53 -25.48
CA LEU A 113 -2.49 15.98 -25.56
C LEU A 113 -2.96 16.38 -26.97
N GLN A 114 -4.07 17.09 -27.06
CA GLN A 114 -4.67 17.55 -28.30
C GLN A 114 -4.56 19.07 -28.43
N VAL A 115 -4.32 19.54 -29.66
CA VAL A 115 -4.40 20.96 -30.01
C VAL A 115 -5.43 21.14 -31.11
N GLY A 116 -6.38 22.05 -30.89
CA GLY A 116 -7.39 22.45 -31.85
C GLY A 116 -6.90 23.63 -32.70
N PHE A 117 -7.14 23.56 -34.01
CA PHE A 117 -6.91 24.64 -34.96
C PHE A 117 -8.24 25.12 -35.56
N GLN A 118 -8.33 26.38 -35.94
CA GLN A 118 -9.53 26.94 -36.55
C GLN A 118 -9.77 26.29 -37.92
N ALA A 119 -11.00 25.86 -38.17
CA ALA A 119 -11.39 25.30 -39.47
C ALA A 119 -11.46 26.41 -40.54
N VAL A 120 -11.28 26.03 -41.80
CA VAL A 120 -11.19 26.96 -42.95
C VAL A 120 -12.55 27.61 -43.28
N GLU A 121 -13.66 27.02 -42.82
CA GLU A 121 -15.03 27.53 -43.02
C GLU A 121 -15.65 28.02 -41.69
N GLU A 122 -16.19 29.24 -41.68
CA GLU A 122 -16.90 29.79 -40.51
C GLU A 122 -18.11 28.91 -40.16
N GLY A 123 -18.13 28.37 -38.94
CA GLY A 123 -19.21 27.52 -38.42
C GLY A 123 -18.87 26.02 -38.30
N THR A 124 -17.70 25.57 -38.76
CA THR A 124 -17.24 24.18 -38.54
C THR A 124 -16.42 24.03 -37.25
N PRO A 125 -16.53 22.89 -36.53
CA PRO A 125 -15.78 22.66 -35.30
C PRO A 125 -14.27 22.62 -35.56
N PRO A 126 -13.44 23.05 -34.59
CA PRO A 126 -11.99 23.13 -34.76
C PRO A 126 -11.37 21.75 -35.06
N VAL A 127 -10.41 21.71 -35.99
CA VAL A 127 -9.66 20.51 -36.34
C VAL A 127 -8.69 20.19 -35.22
N ARG A 128 -8.86 19.03 -34.56
CA ARG A 128 -8.03 18.60 -33.43
C ARG A 128 -6.92 17.66 -33.88
N VAL A 129 -5.70 17.94 -33.46
CA VAL A 129 -4.51 17.12 -33.76
C VAL A 129 -3.94 16.52 -32.47
N ASP A 130 -3.76 15.21 -32.48
CA ASP A 130 -3.07 14.46 -31.43
C ASP A 130 -1.57 14.73 -31.47
N LEU A 131 -1.07 15.42 -30.46
CA LEU A 131 0.33 15.86 -30.40
C LEU A 131 1.21 14.91 -29.59
N LEU A 132 0.71 14.39 -28.46
CA LEU A 132 1.48 13.55 -27.56
C LEU A 132 0.60 12.48 -26.93
N ARG A 133 0.98 11.21 -27.03
CA ARG A 133 0.33 10.11 -26.31
C ARG A 133 1.13 9.77 -25.06
N PHE A 134 0.46 9.38 -23.99
CA PHE A 134 1.08 9.06 -22.71
C PHE A 134 0.29 8.00 -21.94
N SER A 135 0.96 7.21 -21.10
CA SER A 135 0.27 6.25 -20.22
C SER A 135 -0.42 6.97 -19.05
N ARG A 136 -1.30 6.25 -18.35
CA ARG A 136 -1.97 6.75 -17.15
C ARG A 136 -1.00 7.32 -16.10
N THR A 137 0.22 6.81 -16.02
CA THR A 137 1.26 7.26 -15.08
C THR A 137 1.63 8.75 -15.27
N HIS A 138 1.43 9.29 -16.48
CA HIS A 138 1.78 10.66 -16.84
C HIS A 138 0.56 11.60 -16.93
N LEU A 139 -0.65 11.11 -16.66
CA LEU A 139 -1.91 11.80 -16.91
C LEU A 139 -2.02 13.12 -16.13
N VAL A 140 -1.70 13.10 -14.84
CA VAL A 140 -1.73 14.30 -13.99
C VAL A 140 -0.71 15.35 -14.46
N ARG A 141 0.55 14.93 -14.70
CA ARG A 141 1.63 15.84 -15.10
C ARG A 141 1.38 16.52 -16.44
N ILE A 142 0.86 15.76 -17.42
CA ILE A 142 0.59 16.30 -18.75
C ILE A 142 -0.73 17.08 -18.75
N GLY A 143 -1.69 16.71 -17.91
CA GLY A 143 -2.90 17.51 -17.64
C GLY A 143 -2.58 18.90 -17.09
N ASP A 144 -1.75 18.98 -16.06
CA ASP A 144 -1.30 20.26 -15.47
C ASP A 144 -0.57 21.13 -16.51
N ALA A 145 0.30 20.52 -17.31
CA ALA A 145 1.00 21.24 -18.36
C ALA A 145 0.06 21.71 -19.46
N ALA A 146 -0.96 20.93 -19.84
CA ALA A 146 -1.95 21.38 -20.80
C ALA A 146 -2.70 22.63 -20.33
N GLN A 147 -3.09 22.69 -19.04
CA GLN A 147 -3.72 23.87 -18.46
C GLN A 147 -2.79 25.08 -18.43
N LEU A 148 -1.52 24.90 -18.10
CA LEU A 148 -0.52 25.97 -18.14
C LEU A 148 -0.29 26.48 -19.56
N ILE A 149 -0.17 25.58 -20.53
CA ILE A 149 -0.02 25.93 -21.95
C ILE A 149 -1.26 26.69 -22.44
N GLU A 150 -2.46 26.27 -22.04
CA GLU A 150 -3.70 26.96 -22.39
C GLU A 150 -3.76 28.36 -21.77
N LYS A 151 -3.28 28.52 -20.54
CA LYS A 151 -3.13 29.84 -19.92
C LYS A 151 -2.14 30.72 -20.69
N MET A 152 -0.98 30.20 -21.07
CA MET A 152 0.01 30.92 -21.88
C MET A 152 -0.56 31.34 -23.23
N ARG A 153 -1.39 30.49 -23.85
CA ARG A 153 -2.12 30.81 -25.09
C ARG A 153 -3.09 31.97 -24.89
N HIS A 154 -3.86 31.96 -23.81
CA HIS A 154 -4.78 33.06 -23.46
C HIS A 154 -4.05 34.38 -23.18
N GLU A 155 -2.91 34.32 -22.50
CA GLU A 155 -2.03 35.48 -22.27
C GLU A 155 -1.49 36.04 -23.60
N LEU A 156 -1.11 35.19 -24.55
CA LEU A 156 -0.71 35.62 -25.90
C LEU A 156 -1.84 36.23 -26.73
N ALA A 157 -3.07 35.76 -26.54
CA ALA A 157 -4.25 36.23 -27.27
C ALA A 157 -4.84 37.54 -26.70
N GLY A 158 -4.28 38.09 -25.61
CA GLY A 158 -4.73 39.35 -25.02
C GLY A 158 -6.10 39.27 -24.32
N VAL A 159 -6.52 38.09 -23.88
CA VAL A 159 -7.85 37.87 -23.26
C VAL A 159 -7.78 38.16 -21.74
N GLU A 160 -8.47 39.20 -21.26
CA GLU A 160 -8.46 39.64 -19.84
C GLU A 160 -8.92 38.57 -18.82
N GLN A 161 -9.64 37.52 -19.26
CA GLN A 161 -10.12 36.43 -18.39
C GLN A 161 -9.06 35.39 -17.98
N ALA A 162 -7.80 35.53 -18.40
CA ALA A 162 -6.71 34.60 -18.04
C ALA A 162 -6.47 34.45 -16.51
N ALA A 163 -6.91 35.43 -15.71
CA ALA A 163 -6.82 35.40 -14.25
C ALA A 163 -7.76 34.39 -13.57
N ALA A 164 -8.83 33.93 -14.24
CA ALA A 164 -9.85 33.07 -13.64
C ALA A 164 -9.57 31.55 -13.76
N ILE A 165 -8.55 31.13 -14.53
CA ILE A 165 -8.12 29.72 -14.58
C ILE A 165 -7.31 29.43 -13.31
N GLY A 166 -8.01 29.28 -12.20
CA GLY A 166 -7.44 28.93 -10.92
C GLY A 166 -6.83 27.54 -10.99
N ILE A 167 -5.50 27.46 -11.08
CA ILE A 167 -4.76 26.21 -10.91
C ILE A 167 -5.03 25.74 -9.47
N ARG A 168 -5.96 24.78 -9.31
CA ARG A 168 -6.23 24.12 -8.02
C ARG A 168 -5.01 23.26 -7.65
N ARG A 169 -3.94 23.89 -7.18
CA ARG A 169 -2.79 23.22 -6.56
C ARG A 169 -3.20 22.69 -5.17
N LYS A 170 -3.90 21.57 -5.10
CA LYS A 170 -3.76 20.69 -3.93
C LYS A 170 -2.83 19.55 -4.33
N ARG A 171 -1.56 19.69 -3.96
CA ARG A 171 -0.50 18.72 -4.22
C ARG A 171 -0.85 17.37 -3.57
N SER A 172 -0.97 16.29 -4.33
CA SER A 172 -0.49 15.00 -3.83
C SER A 172 1.03 15.13 -3.71
N ARG A 173 1.53 15.30 -2.48
CA ARG A 173 2.94 15.65 -2.24
C ARG A 173 3.83 14.48 -2.63
N ALA A 174 4.28 14.42 -3.88
CA ALA A 174 5.29 13.44 -4.28
C ALA A 174 6.65 13.66 -3.59
N ARG A 175 6.86 14.83 -2.97
CA ARG A 175 8.09 15.21 -2.27
C ARG A 175 7.78 15.92 -0.95
N CYS A 176 8.60 15.65 0.06
CA CYS A 176 8.54 16.31 1.36
C CYS A 176 8.87 17.81 1.24
N GLU A 177 8.04 18.67 1.80
CA GLU A 177 8.28 20.14 1.80
C GLU A 177 9.50 20.56 2.62
N ARG A 178 9.87 19.75 3.61
CA ARG A 178 10.97 20.07 4.53
C ARG A 178 12.34 19.63 4.01
N CYS A 179 12.40 18.55 3.23
CA CYS A 179 13.67 17.96 2.79
C CYS A 179 13.72 17.57 1.30
N GLY A 180 12.69 17.84 0.52
CA GLY A 180 12.66 17.62 -0.93
C GLY A 180 12.72 16.15 -1.39
N ARG A 181 12.79 15.20 -0.45
CA ARG A 181 12.85 13.77 -0.73
C ARG A 181 11.51 13.26 -1.25
N VAL A 182 11.58 12.34 -2.20
CA VAL A 182 10.40 11.63 -2.71
C VAL A 182 9.78 10.84 -1.57
N LEU A 183 8.47 11.03 -1.36
CA LEU A 183 7.72 10.29 -0.34
C LEU A 183 7.51 8.84 -0.81
N PRO A 184 7.59 7.84 0.10
CA PRO A 184 7.19 6.48 -0.22
C PRO A 184 5.77 6.42 -0.81
N PRO A 185 5.48 5.46 -1.72
CA PRO A 185 4.14 5.31 -2.29
C PRO A 185 3.10 5.13 -1.18
N GLY A 186 2.08 5.99 -1.17
CA GLY A 186 1.02 5.94 -0.16
C GLY A 186 1.48 6.32 1.24
N SER A 187 2.43 7.24 1.42
CA SER A 187 2.70 7.89 2.71
C SER A 187 2.73 9.41 2.54
N ASP A 188 1.96 10.11 3.37
CA ASP A 188 1.87 11.58 3.33
C ASP A 188 2.89 12.26 4.26
N THR A 189 3.53 11.47 5.12
CA THR A 189 4.57 11.91 6.06
C THR A 189 5.96 11.49 5.60
N CYS A 190 6.94 12.35 5.80
CA CYS A 190 8.32 12.07 5.42
C CYS A 190 9.09 11.37 6.55
N PRO A 191 9.54 10.12 6.36
CA PRO A 191 10.21 9.37 7.43
C PRO A 191 11.54 9.99 7.88
N ALA A 192 12.13 10.81 7.03
CA ALA A 192 13.38 11.50 7.32
C ALA A 192 13.18 12.82 8.10
N CYS A 193 12.00 13.43 8.00
CA CYS A 193 11.73 14.79 8.47
C CYS A 193 10.77 14.84 9.67
N VAL A 194 10.21 13.69 10.07
CA VAL A 194 9.46 13.52 11.32
C VAL A 194 10.37 13.60 12.54
N ASN A 195 9.89 14.28 13.58
CA ASN A 195 10.62 14.42 14.84
C ASN A 195 10.54 13.12 15.65
N LYS A 196 11.58 12.28 15.51
CA LYS A 196 11.70 10.96 16.16
C LYS A 196 11.50 11.03 17.68
N GLY A 197 11.93 12.11 18.34
CA GLY A 197 11.78 12.27 19.78
C GLY A 197 10.31 12.36 20.20
N LYS A 198 9.50 13.17 19.50
CA LYS A 198 8.06 13.30 19.77
C LYS A 198 7.31 11.98 19.59
N VAL A 199 7.67 11.23 18.54
CA VAL A 199 7.07 9.91 18.26
C VAL A 199 7.39 8.90 19.36
N LEU A 200 8.64 8.86 19.85
CA LEU A 200 9.04 8.00 20.95
C LEU A 200 8.37 8.40 22.28
N ILE A 201 8.20 9.70 22.55
CA ILE A 201 7.48 10.18 23.74
C ILE A 201 6.01 9.75 23.70
N ARG A 202 5.36 9.90 22.54
CA ARG A 202 3.98 9.41 22.36
C ARG A 202 3.88 7.91 22.59
N LEU A 203 4.85 7.15 22.08
CA LEU A 203 4.92 5.70 22.30
C LEU A 203 5.08 5.35 23.79
N LEU A 204 5.95 6.05 24.53
CA LEU A 204 6.10 5.87 25.98
C LEU A 204 4.82 6.20 26.75
N GLY A 205 3.94 7.06 26.21
CA GLY A 205 2.62 7.33 26.77
C GLY A 205 1.74 6.09 26.94
N TYR A 206 1.93 5.05 26.12
CA TYR A 206 1.21 3.76 26.25
C TYR A 206 1.60 2.97 27.51
N LEU A 207 2.72 3.29 28.16
CA LEU A 207 3.08 2.73 29.48
C LEU A 207 2.35 3.44 30.63
N GLY A 208 1.71 4.59 30.38
CA GLY A 208 1.02 5.40 31.38
C GLY A 208 -0.01 4.63 32.21
N PRO A 209 -0.92 3.84 31.61
CA PRO A 209 -1.89 3.04 32.37
C PRO A 209 -1.24 2.01 33.31
N TYR A 210 -0.02 1.58 33.01
CA TYR A 210 0.71 0.54 33.75
C TYR A 210 1.91 1.07 34.52
N TRP A 211 1.98 2.38 34.80
CA TRP A 211 3.18 3.04 35.31
C TRP A 211 3.74 2.43 36.60
N LYS A 212 2.88 1.92 37.50
CA LYS A 212 3.30 1.27 38.76
C LYS A 212 4.09 -0.01 38.50
N LEU A 213 3.64 -0.83 37.55
CA LEU A 213 4.28 -2.09 37.18
C LEU A 213 5.58 -1.83 36.40
N SER A 214 5.56 -0.83 35.51
CA SER A 214 6.77 -0.34 34.83
C SER A 214 7.81 0.18 35.82
N LEU A 215 7.38 0.90 36.86
CA LEU A 215 8.28 1.38 37.92
C LEU A 215 8.83 0.21 38.76
N LEU A 216 8.00 -0.78 39.08
CA LEU A 216 8.44 -1.98 39.79
C LEU A 216 9.50 -2.75 38.96
N SER A 217 9.28 -2.93 37.66
CA SER A 217 10.25 -3.63 36.80
C SER A 217 11.55 -2.83 36.65
N LEU A 218 11.44 -1.49 36.60
CA LEU A 218 12.59 -0.58 36.60
C LEU A 218 13.42 -0.71 37.87
N LEU A 219 12.77 -0.66 39.05
CA LEU A 219 13.44 -0.82 40.34
C LEU A 219 14.07 -2.20 40.50
N ALA A 220 13.37 -3.27 40.09
CA ALA A 220 13.92 -4.62 40.07
C ALA A 220 15.16 -4.72 39.16
N SER A 221 15.16 -3.99 38.03
CA SER A 221 16.31 -3.95 37.12
C SER A 221 17.53 -3.26 37.74
N ILE A 222 17.31 -2.11 38.38
CA ILE A 222 18.36 -1.38 39.10
C ILE A 222 18.93 -2.26 40.22
N GLY A 223 18.05 -2.93 40.98
CA GLY A 223 18.46 -3.87 42.03
C GLY A 223 19.27 -5.04 41.49
N LEU A 224 18.87 -5.63 40.36
CA LEU A 224 19.62 -6.69 39.68
C LEU A 224 20.98 -6.21 39.16
N THR A 225 21.06 -5.00 38.61
CA THR A 225 22.33 -4.39 38.20
C THR A 225 23.26 -4.23 39.40
N ALA A 226 22.75 -3.74 40.53
CA ALA A 226 23.54 -3.64 41.76
C ALA A 226 24.00 -5.02 42.27
N LEU A 227 23.11 -6.02 42.26
CA LEU A 227 23.45 -7.40 42.62
C LEU A 227 24.46 -8.04 41.64
N ALA A 228 24.51 -7.60 40.38
CA ALA A 228 25.48 -8.10 39.42
C ALA A 228 26.91 -7.61 39.69
N LEU A 229 27.06 -6.48 40.41
CA LEU A 229 28.36 -5.93 40.77
C LEU A 229 29.00 -6.61 41.98
N THR A 230 28.23 -7.36 42.79
CA THR A 230 28.74 -7.95 44.04
C THR A 230 29.62 -9.20 43.86
N PRO A 231 29.40 -10.13 42.91
CA PRO A 231 30.19 -11.36 42.83
C PRO A 231 31.69 -11.16 42.60
N PRO A 232 32.17 -10.25 41.71
CA PRO A 232 33.61 -9.98 41.57
C PRO A 232 34.25 -9.43 42.85
N TYR A 233 33.52 -8.60 43.61
CA TYR A 233 33.99 -8.09 44.89
C TYR A 233 34.11 -9.20 45.94
N LEU A 234 33.09 -10.08 46.03
CA LEU A 234 33.13 -11.26 46.91
C LEU A 234 34.25 -12.23 46.52
N MET A 235 34.50 -12.41 45.21
CA MET A 235 35.61 -13.22 44.71
C MET A 235 36.97 -12.65 45.13
N ARG A 236 37.14 -11.32 45.10
CA ARG A 236 38.33 -10.67 45.66
C ARG A 236 38.52 -11.03 47.13
N LEU A 237 37.46 -10.90 47.94
CA LEU A 237 37.51 -11.15 49.38
C LEU A 237 37.83 -12.63 49.69
N LEU A 238 37.26 -13.56 48.91
CA LEU A 238 37.57 -14.98 48.96
C LEU A 238 39.06 -15.26 48.69
N ILE A 239 39.63 -14.60 47.69
CA ILE A 239 41.04 -14.80 47.33
C ILE A 239 41.96 -14.17 48.38
N ASP A 240 41.72 -12.92 48.76
CA ASP A 240 42.60 -12.15 49.63
C ASP A 240 42.59 -12.65 51.08
N GLU A 241 41.43 -13.03 51.62
CA GLU A 241 41.31 -13.39 53.05
C GLU A 241 41.36 -14.90 53.32
N VAL A 242 41.05 -15.76 52.34
CA VAL A 242 40.94 -17.21 52.55
C VAL A 242 41.99 -17.98 51.74
N LEU A 243 42.02 -17.82 50.42
CA LEU A 243 42.84 -18.65 49.54
C LEU A 243 44.33 -18.31 49.60
N THR A 244 44.68 -17.02 49.63
CA THR A 244 46.08 -16.57 49.69
C THR A 244 46.71 -16.84 51.06
N PRO A 245 46.05 -16.49 52.19
CA PRO A 245 46.58 -16.78 53.53
C PRO A 245 46.48 -18.26 53.92
N ARG A 246 45.67 -19.06 53.19
CA ARG A 246 45.33 -20.47 53.47
C ARG A 246 44.82 -20.68 54.90
N LYS A 247 44.02 -19.75 55.40
CA LYS A 247 43.47 -19.73 56.77
C LYS A 247 41.94 -19.58 56.74
N ASN A 248 41.29 -19.99 57.83
CA ASN A 248 39.85 -19.83 58.09
C ASN A 248 38.91 -20.57 57.12
N ALA A 249 38.86 -21.91 57.22
CA ALA A 249 37.93 -22.75 56.46
C ALA A 249 36.45 -22.36 56.64
N HIS A 250 36.07 -21.84 57.82
CA HIS A 250 34.72 -21.32 58.06
C HIS A 250 34.39 -20.13 57.14
N LEU A 251 35.33 -19.20 56.94
CA LEU A 251 35.13 -18.03 56.09
C LEU A 251 34.97 -18.42 54.61
N LEU A 252 35.62 -19.50 54.16
CA LEU A 252 35.41 -20.11 52.84
C LEU A 252 33.93 -20.48 52.63
N PHE A 253 33.35 -21.26 53.53
CA PHE A 253 31.96 -21.71 53.45
C PHE A 253 30.96 -20.55 53.55
N VAL A 254 31.25 -19.54 54.38
CA VAL A 254 30.40 -18.34 54.49
C VAL A 254 30.40 -17.54 53.18
N ILE A 255 31.58 -17.20 52.63
CA ILE A 255 31.65 -16.40 51.41
C ILE A 255 31.07 -17.15 50.21
N THR A 256 31.38 -18.44 50.07
CA THR A 256 30.80 -19.27 49.00
C THR A 256 29.29 -19.44 49.15
N GLY A 257 28.79 -19.58 50.37
CA GLY A 257 27.35 -19.58 50.67
C GLY A 257 26.67 -18.27 50.31
N ILE A 258 27.27 -17.13 50.64
CA ILE A 258 26.79 -15.79 50.24
C ILE A 258 26.79 -15.65 48.71
N LEU A 259 27.85 -16.10 48.03
CA LEU A 259 27.96 -16.05 46.57
C LEU A 259 26.87 -16.89 45.89
N ALA A 260 26.62 -18.10 46.39
CA ALA A 260 25.52 -18.95 45.95
C ALA A 260 24.16 -18.29 46.20
N ALA A 261 23.94 -17.70 47.38
CA ALA A 261 22.71 -16.98 47.72
C ALA A 261 22.49 -15.77 46.80
N VAL A 262 23.53 -14.96 46.53
CA VAL A 262 23.45 -13.83 45.60
C VAL A 262 23.07 -14.30 44.19
N HIS A 263 23.68 -15.38 43.69
CA HIS A 263 23.32 -15.93 42.39
C HIS A 263 21.89 -16.45 42.34
N LEU A 264 21.43 -17.16 43.38
CA LEU A 264 20.05 -17.64 43.50
C LEU A 264 19.04 -16.49 43.54
N VAL A 265 19.29 -15.47 44.36
CA VAL A 265 18.45 -14.26 44.43
C VAL A 265 18.43 -13.55 43.09
N ARG A 266 19.57 -13.41 42.41
CA ARG A 266 19.65 -12.79 41.08
C ARG A 266 18.83 -13.56 40.05
N LEU A 267 18.88 -14.89 40.07
CA LEU A 267 18.08 -15.74 39.19
C LEU A 267 16.58 -15.61 39.49
N ALA A 268 16.18 -15.66 40.76
CA ALA A 268 14.77 -15.55 41.16
C ALA A 268 14.18 -14.17 40.83
N VAL A 269 14.86 -13.09 41.21
CA VAL A 269 14.44 -11.71 40.89
C VAL A 269 14.49 -11.46 39.39
N GLY A 270 15.51 -12.00 38.70
CA GLY A 270 15.64 -11.95 37.24
C GLY A 270 14.44 -12.58 36.54
N ALA A 271 14.09 -13.81 36.91
CA ALA A 271 12.94 -14.52 36.35
C ALA A 271 11.62 -13.78 36.61
N GLY A 272 11.41 -13.28 37.84
CA GLY A 272 10.22 -12.50 38.18
C GLY A 272 10.10 -11.20 37.39
N ARG A 273 11.22 -10.48 37.22
CA ARG A 273 11.28 -9.28 36.38
C ARG A 273 11.02 -9.60 34.90
N ASP A 274 11.63 -10.65 34.37
CA ASP A 274 11.49 -11.04 32.96
C ASP A 274 10.05 -11.46 32.65
N TRP A 275 9.40 -12.16 33.58
CA TRP A 275 7.99 -12.48 33.52
C TRP A 275 7.11 -11.23 33.56
N LEU A 276 7.35 -10.32 34.52
CA LEU A 276 6.61 -9.07 34.66
C LEU A 276 6.72 -8.22 33.38
N ASN A 277 7.93 -8.09 32.84
CA ASN A 277 8.17 -7.38 31.58
C ASN A 277 7.42 -8.03 30.43
N SER A 278 7.52 -9.36 30.28
CA SER A 278 6.84 -10.09 29.22
C SER A 278 5.32 -9.91 29.31
N TRP A 279 4.75 -10.00 30.51
CA TRP A 279 3.33 -9.77 30.75
C TRP A 279 2.90 -8.34 30.41
N LEU A 280 3.64 -7.34 30.92
CA LEU A 280 3.39 -5.92 30.64
C LEU A 280 3.47 -5.64 29.13
N GLY A 281 4.46 -6.23 28.46
CA GLY A 281 4.63 -6.07 27.03
C GLY A 281 3.49 -6.67 26.23
N GLN A 282 3.03 -7.87 26.58
CA GLN A 282 1.89 -8.49 25.90
C GLN A 282 0.59 -7.70 26.10
N ARG A 283 0.38 -7.10 27.28
CA ARG A 283 -0.75 -6.20 27.54
C ARG A 283 -0.72 -4.95 26.67
N VAL A 284 0.40 -4.24 26.65
CA VAL A 284 0.57 -3.05 25.80
C VAL A 284 0.44 -3.41 24.31
N TYR A 285 0.97 -4.56 23.90
CA TYR A 285 0.86 -5.03 22.53
C TYR A 285 -0.59 -5.35 22.13
N PHE A 286 -1.35 -6.00 23.02
CA PHE A 286 -2.77 -6.25 22.84
C PHE A 286 -3.56 -4.94 22.69
N ASP A 287 -3.32 -3.96 23.57
CA ASP A 287 -4.01 -2.67 23.55
C ASP A 287 -3.72 -1.91 22.25
N LEU A 288 -2.44 -1.85 21.84
CA LEU A 288 -2.01 -1.21 20.60
C LEU A 288 -2.63 -1.88 19.38
N ARG A 289 -2.54 -3.22 19.27
CA ARG A 289 -3.09 -3.97 18.14
C ARG A 289 -4.60 -3.82 18.04
N THR A 290 -5.28 -3.84 19.18
CA THR A 290 -6.74 -3.65 19.25
C THR A 290 -7.13 -2.25 18.84
N GLN A 291 -6.37 -1.22 19.27
CA GLN A 291 -6.62 0.16 18.88
C GLN A 291 -6.43 0.36 17.37
N ILE A 292 -5.33 -0.13 16.80
CA ILE A 292 -5.08 -0.04 15.35
C ILE A 292 -6.19 -0.76 14.59
N TYR A 293 -6.55 -1.98 15.00
CA TYR A 293 -7.59 -2.74 14.33
C TYR A 293 -8.95 -2.03 14.38
N ARG A 294 -9.37 -1.54 15.56
CA ARG A 294 -10.61 -0.75 15.69
C ARG A 294 -10.62 0.50 14.83
N HIS A 295 -9.48 1.20 14.73
CA HIS A 295 -9.37 2.41 13.91
C HIS A 295 -9.46 2.09 12.43
N VAL A 296 -8.74 1.07 11.96
CA VAL A 296 -8.76 0.61 10.56
C VAL A 296 -10.20 0.24 10.13
N GLN A 297 -10.98 -0.42 10.99
CA GLN A 297 -12.39 -0.73 10.69
C GLN A 297 -13.31 0.50 10.57
N ARG A 298 -12.90 1.68 11.06
CA ARG A 298 -13.66 2.94 10.94
C ARG A 298 -13.24 3.77 9.72
N LEU A 299 -12.12 3.46 9.09
CA LEU A 299 -11.66 4.18 7.90
C LEU A 299 -12.57 3.84 6.70
N SER A 300 -12.72 4.83 5.82
CA SER A 300 -13.52 4.72 4.58
C SER A 300 -12.92 3.69 3.61
N LEU A 301 -13.70 3.27 2.61
CA LEU A 301 -13.19 2.48 1.48
C LEU A 301 -12.12 3.24 0.69
N GLY A 302 -12.20 4.57 0.61
CA GLY A 302 -11.19 5.42 -0.02
C GLY A 302 -9.78 5.25 0.59
N PHE A 303 -9.67 4.93 1.88
CA PHE A 303 -8.38 4.59 2.48
C PHE A 303 -7.81 3.28 1.92
N TYR A 304 -8.64 2.26 1.74
CA TYR A 304 -8.24 0.95 1.22
C TYR A 304 -7.95 0.96 -0.27
N ASP A 305 -8.65 1.79 -1.04
CA ASP A 305 -8.42 1.96 -2.47
C ASP A 305 -7.07 2.67 -2.73
N ARG A 306 -6.66 3.57 -1.83
CA ARG A 306 -5.39 4.32 -1.91
C ARG A 306 -4.19 3.56 -1.32
N LYS A 307 -4.39 2.72 -0.30
CA LYS A 307 -3.30 2.05 0.43
C LYS A 307 -3.33 0.55 0.16
N GLN A 308 -2.18 -0.05 -0.15
CA GLN A 308 -2.09 -1.50 -0.33
C GLN A 308 -2.52 -2.23 0.96
N VAL A 309 -3.45 -3.19 0.83
CA VAL A 309 -3.97 -4.00 1.94
C VAL A 309 -2.85 -4.68 2.75
N GLY A 310 -1.80 -5.16 2.06
CA GLY A 310 -0.62 -5.73 2.72
C GLY A 310 0.16 -4.72 3.57
N GLY A 311 0.14 -3.45 3.19
CA GLY A 311 0.71 -2.35 3.98
C GLY A 311 -0.03 -2.15 5.30
N VAL A 312 -1.37 -2.19 5.28
CA VAL A 312 -2.20 -2.09 6.51
C VAL A 312 -1.98 -3.30 7.42
N LEU A 313 -1.90 -4.51 6.85
CA LEU A 313 -1.63 -5.73 7.61
C LEU A 313 -0.26 -5.69 8.31
N SER A 314 0.77 -5.20 7.63
CA SER A 314 2.11 -5.04 8.19
C SER A 314 2.13 -4.08 9.38
N ARG A 315 1.33 -2.99 9.32
CA ARG A 315 1.20 -2.02 10.42
C ARG A 315 0.58 -2.65 11.67
N ILE A 316 -0.42 -3.52 11.50
CA ILE A 316 -1.09 -4.25 12.60
C ILE A 316 -0.20 -5.34 13.21
N THR A 317 0.68 -5.95 12.41
CA THR A 317 1.46 -7.13 12.80
C THR A 317 2.94 -6.79 13.08
N SER A 318 3.73 -6.59 12.04
CA SER A 318 5.18 -6.40 12.14
C SER A 318 5.57 -5.09 12.82
N ASP A 319 4.93 -3.98 12.45
CA ASP A 319 5.29 -2.67 13.02
C ASP A 319 4.83 -2.56 14.48
N ALA A 320 3.61 -3.03 14.81
CA ALA A 320 3.14 -3.15 16.18
C ALA A 320 4.05 -4.06 17.04
N GLY A 321 4.55 -5.17 16.48
CA GLY A 321 5.50 -6.05 17.15
C GLY A 321 6.85 -5.38 17.42
N THR A 322 7.35 -4.57 16.47
CA THR A 322 8.58 -3.78 16.64
C THR A 322 8.44 -2.76 17.77
N LEU A 323 7.28 -2.09 17.86
CA LEU A 323 6.95 -1.15 18.93
C LEU A 323 6.93 -1.82 20.30
N HIS A 324 6.29 -2.99 20.39
CA HIS A 324 6.29 -3.83 21.59
C HIS A 324 7.71 -4.22 22.03
N TYR A 325 8.52 -4.73 21.10
CA TYR A 325 9.90 -5.15 21.39
C TYR A 325 10.75 -4.00 21.94
N PHE A 326 10.57 -2.79 21.41
CA PHE A 326 11.29 -1.61 21.90
C PHE A 326 10.84 -1.19 23.31
N LEU A 327 9.52 -1.07 23.54
CA LEU A 327 8.96 -0.56 24.78
C LEU A 327 9.35 -1.40 26.00
N VAL A 328 9.37 -2.72 25.84
CA VAL A 328 9.55 -3.66 26.96
C VAL A 328 10.94 -4.26 27.01
N GLY A 329 11.56 -4.50 25.85
CA GLY A 329 12.90 -5.09 25.78
C GLY A 329 13.97 -4.00 25.66
N SER A 330 14.02 -3.33 24.51
CA SER A 330 15.19 -2.53 24.13
C SER A 330 15.39 -1.28 24.98
N ALA A 331 14.32 -0.55 25.31
CA ALA A 331 14.41 0.67 26.12
C ALA A 331 14.92 0.38 27.54
N GLN A 332 14.44 -0.72 28.14
CA GLN A 332 14.89 -1.14 29.46
C GLN A 332 16.31 -1.71 29.43
N ASN A 333 16.65 -2.53 28.43
CA ASN A 333 18.01 -3.04 28.27
C ASN A 333 19.01 -1.91 28.05
N LEU A 334 18.64 -0.87 27.29
CA LEU A 334 19.46 0.34 27.14
C LEU A 334 19.80 0.95 28.50
N LEU A 335 18.78 1.14 29.34
CA LEU A 335 18.98 1.71 30.66
C LEU A 335 19.85 0.80 31.54
N ILE A 336 19.57 -0.51 31.57
CA ILE A 336 20.33 -1.50 32.34
C ILE A 336 21.79 -1.50 31.90
N HIS A 337 22.07 -1.64 30.61
CA HIS A 337 23.44 -1.65 30.09
C HIS A 337 24.16 -0.33 30.37
N THR A 338 23.49 0.81 30.26
CA THR A 338 24.06 2.12 30.63
C THR A 338 24.42 2.17 32.11
N LEU A 339 23.49 1.79 33.00
CA LEU A 339 23.71 1.76 34.44
C LEU A 339 24.80 0.77 34.84
N THR A 340 24.88 -0.39 34.18
CA THR A 340 25.93 -1.39 34.41
C THR A 340 27.30 -0.85 34.02
N VAL A 341 27.44 -0.22 32.84
CA VAL A 341 28.71 0.40 32.41
C VAL A 341 29.15 1.48 33.39
N VAL A 342 28.24 2.37 33.79
CA VAL A 342 28.52 3.44 34.75
C VAL A 342 28.88 2.86 36.13
N GLY A 343 28.11 1.89 36.62
CA GLY A 343 28.34 1.26 37.92
C GLY A 343 29.67 0.51 38.00
N ILE A 344 30.04 -0.21 36.93
CA ILE A 344 31.35 -0.87 36.84
C ILE A 344 32.47 0.17 36.76
N ALA A 345 32.31 1.24 35.98
CA ALA A 345 33.31 2.30 35.91
C ALA A 345 33.57 2.91 37.30
N VAL A 346 32.51 3.26 38.03
CA VAL A 346 32.61 3.79 39.41
C VAL A 346 33.34 2.80 40.32
N MET A 347 33.00 1.51 40.26
CA MET A 347 33.69 0.48 41.06
C MET A 347 35.18 0.34 40.70
N LEU A 348 35.54 0.35 39.41
CA LEU A 348 36.92 0.27 38.96
C LEU A 348 37.75 1.46 39.49
N PHE A 349 37.22 2.68 39.37
CA PHE A 349 37.88 3.90 39.88
C PHE A 349 38.00 3.90 41.40
N ALA A 350 36.98 3.42 42.12
CA ALA A 350 37.02 3.30 43.58
C ALA A 350 38.04 2.27 44.07
N MET A 351 38.28 1.20 43.30
CA MET A 351 39.26 0.17 43.67
C MET A 351 40.71 0.60 43.39
N ASN A 352 41.00 1.02 42.15
CA ASN A 352 42.34 1.49 41.77
C ASN A 352 42.24 2.31 40.46
N TRP A 353 42.39 3.62 40.58
CA TRP A 353 42.27 4.55 39.45
C TRP A 353 43.30 4.31 38.33
N ARG A 354 44.51 3.81 38.65
CA ARG A 354 45.56 3.54 37.65
C ARG A 354 45.20 2.34 36.78
N LEU A 355 44.76 1.23 37.41
CA LEU A 355 44.29 0.05 36.68
C LEU A 355 42.97 0.34 35.93
N ALA A 356 42.10 1.17 36.49
CA ALA A 356 40.87 1.59 35.83
C ALA A 356 41.17 2.32 34.50
N LEU A 357 42.16 3.22 34.46
CA LEU A 357 42.56 3.89 33.21
C LEU A 357 43.03 2.90 32.14
N ILE A 358 43.68 1.79 32.51
CA ILE A 358 44.10 0.75 31.57
C ILE A 358 42.88 0.02 30.99
N VAL A 359 41.85 -0.25 31.80
CA VAL A 359 40.57 -0.82 31.33
C VAL A 359 39.84 0.16 30.42
N LEU A 360 39.88 1.46 30.72
CA LEU A 360 39.16 2.47 29.94
C LEU A 360 39.89 2.84 28.64
N MET A 361 41.22 2.74 28.58
CA MET A 361 42.05 3.14 27.43
C MET A 361 41.58 2.57 26.07
N PRO A 362 41.16 1.30 25.93
CA PRO A 362 40.69 0.72 24.67
C PRO A 362 39.25 1.11 24.33
N THR A 363 38.51 1.69 25.28
CA THR A 363 37.07 1.99 25.15
C THR A 363 36.77 2.99 24.04
N PRO A 364 37.49 4.13 23.89
CA PRO A 364 37.29 5.03 22.74
C PRO A 364 37.51 4.33 21.40
N LEU A 365 38.52 3.44 21.32
CA LEU A 365 38.80 2.67 20.10
C LEU A 365 37.67 1.70 19.78
N LEU A 366 37.10 1.02 20.79
CA LEU A 366 35.92 0.17 20.64
C LEU A 366 34.72 0.98 20.13
N ILE A 367 34.40 2.11 20.77
CA ILE A 367 33.26 2.96 20.40
C ILE A 367 33.39 3.46 18.95
N VAL A 368 34.56 4.02 18.59
CA VAL A 368 34.82 4.55 17.25
C VAL A 368 34.81 3.41 16.21
N GLY A 369 35.46 2.29 16.52
CA GLY A 369 35.50 1.10 15.67
C GLY A 369 34.09 0.58 15.37
N THR A 370 33.24 0.46 16.39
CA THR A 370 31.86 0.01 16.22
C THR A 370 31.00 1.02 15.47
N PHE A 371 31.16 2.33 15.71
CA PHE A 371 30.41 3.35 14.96
C PHE A 371 30.78 3.34 13.46
N TRP A 372 32.07 3.23 13.15
CA TRP A 372 32.59 3.15 11.79
C TRP A 372 32.11 1.89 11.07
N PHE A 373 32.23 0.73 11.74
CA PHE A 373 31.79 -0.54 11.23
C PHE A 373 30.26 -0.56 11.01
N GLY A 374 29.49 -0.09 11.99
CA GLY A 374 28.03 0.00 11.92
C GLY A 374 27.53 0.88 10.77
N ARG A 375 28.27 1.94 10.38
CA ARG A 375 27.95 2.71 9.16
C ARG A 375 28.10 1.87 7.89
N ARG A 376 29.16 1.06 7.77
CA ARG A 376 29.37 0.20 6.60
C ARG A 376 28.40 -0.98 6.54
N VAL A 377 28.19 -1.65 7.67
CA VAL A 377 27.23 -2.76 7.79
C VAL A 377 25.82 -2.34 7.37
N ARG A 378 25.36 -1.17 7.81
CA ARG A 378 24.04 -0.64 7.43
C ARG A 378 23.84 -0.55 5.93
N VAL A 379 24.86 -0.20 5.14
CA VAL A 379 24.75 -0.11 3.68
C VAL A 379 24.49 -1.50 3.09
N VAL A 380 25.24 -2.51 3.53
CA VAL A 380 25.10 -3.89 3.03
C VAL A 380 23.79 -4.52 3.50
N TYR A 381 23.45 -4.38 4.78
CA TYR A 381 22.19 -4.90 5.30
C TYR A 381 20.96 -4.23 4.66
N ARG A 382 21.03 -2.97 4.24
CA ARG A 382 19.96 -2.35 3.43
C ARG A 382 19.79 -3.02 2.06
N ARG A 383 20.86 -3.53 1.44
CA ARG A 383 20.73 -4.32 0.20
C ARG A 383 20.17 -5.71 0.51
N TYR A 384 20.67 -6.35 1.57
CA TYR A 384 20.17 -7.64 2.07
C TYR A 384 18.65 -7.64 2.29
N TRP A 385 18.14 -6.67 3.06
CA TRP A 385 16.71 -6.54 3.37
C TRP A 385 15.85 -6.17 2.15
N ARG A 386 16.41 -5.47 1.14
CA ARG A 386 15.71 -5.21 -0.12
C ARG A 386 15.58 -6.48 -0.97
N LEU A 387 16.63 -7.29 -1.03
CA LEU A 387 16.61 -8.53 -1.82
C LEU A 387 15.68 -9.57 -1.21
N ILE A 388 15.68 -9.75 0.12
CA ILE A 388 14.73 -10.66 0.77
C ILE A 388 13.28 -10.19 0.55
N SER A 389 13.01 -8.88 0.61
CA SER A 389 11.68 -8.35 0.27
C SER A 389 11.31 -8.61 -1.18
N SER A 390 12.26 -8.47 -2.12
CA SER A 390 12.01 -8.77 -3.53
C SER A 390 11.72 -10.25 -3.78
N ILE A 391 12.40 -11.16 -3.09
CA ILE A 391 12.15 -12.60 -3.15
C ILE A 391 10.75 -12.92 -2.59
N ASN A 392 10.41 -12.35 -1.43
CA ASN A 392 9.09 -12.53 -0.84
C ASN A 392 7.98 -12.00 -1.75
N SER A 393 8.16 -10.83 -2.38
CA SER A 393 7.20 -10.29 -3.34
C SER A 393 7.05 -11.19 -4.58
N LEU A 394 8.16 -11.75 -5.09
CA LEU A 394 8.12 -12.72 -6.19
C LEU A 394 7.30 -13.95 -5.78
N LEU A 395 7.59 -14.54 -4.62
CA LEU A 395 6.87 -15.71 -4.10
C LEU A 395 5.37 -15.43 -3.95
N VAL A 396 4.99 -14.32 -3.34
CA VAL A 396 3.58 -13.93 -3.20
C VAL A 396 2.92 -13.82 -4.58
N SER A 397 3.58 -13.19 -5.56
CA SER A 397 3.02 -13.02 -6.90
C SER A 397 2.89 -14.33 -7.68
N THR A 398 3.91 -15.20 -7.63
CA THR A 398 3.96 -16.46 -8.39
C THR A 398 3.06 -17.52 -7.75
N ILE A 399 2.99 -17.59 -6.42
CA ILE A 399 2.10 -18.54 -5.71
C ILE A 399 0.63 -18.11 -5.86
N SER A 400 0.32 -16.83 -5.69
CA SER A 400 -1.05 -16.32 -5.91
C SER A 400 -1.46 -16.47 -7.38
N GLY A 401 -0.51 -16.31 -8.30
CA GLY A 401 -0.67 -16.51 -9.73
C GLY A 401 -0.42 -17.94 -10.21
N ALA A 402 -0.37 -18.95 -9.33
CA ALA A 402 0.07 -20.30 -9.69
C ALA A 402 -0.77 -20.90 -10.83
N ARG A 403 -2.08 -20.63 -10.86
CA ARG A 403 -2.98 -21.06 -11.95
C ARG A 403 -2.53 -20.50 -13.30
N VAL A 404 -2.11 -19.23 -13.36
CA VAL A 404 -1.63 -18.57 -14.58
C VAL A 404 -0.27 -19.13 -14.99
N VAL A 405 0.64 -19.31 -14.04
CA VAL A 405 1.96 -19.89 -14.33
C VAL A 405 1.81 -21.29 -14.93
N LYS A 406 0.93 -22.12 -14.35
CA LYS A 406 0.60 -23.46 -14.84
C LYS A 406 -0.12 -23.44 -16.19
N SER A 407 -1.11 -22.56 -16.40
CA SER A 407 -1.87 -22.52 -17.65
C SER A 407 -1.03 -22.08 -18.85
N PHE A 408 0.02 -21.27 -18.62
CA PHE A 408 0.93 -20.80 -19.66
C PHE A 408 2.27 -21.56 -19.71
N GLY A 409 2.43 -22.63 -18.93
CA GLY A 409 3.66 -23.46 -18.91
C GLY A 409 4.93 -22.67 -18.58
N GLN A 410 4.83 -21.65 -17.73
CA GLN A 410 5.94 -20.72 -17.42
C GLN A 410 6.75 -21.12 -16.17
N GLU A 411 6.61 -22.34 -15.65
CA GLU A 411 7.28 -22.75 -14.41
C GLU A 411 8.79 -22.57 -14.47
N SER A 412 9.45 -23.02 -15.54
CA SER A 412 10.91 -22.91 -15.69
C SER A 412 11.38 -21.45 -15.71
N ARG A 413 10.59 -20.54 -16.30
CA ARG A 413 10.88 -19.11 -16.31
C ARG A 413 10.81 -18.51 -14.90
N GLU A 414 9.78 -18.88 -14.14
CA GLU A 414 9.61 -18.39 -12.77
C GLU A 414 10.66 -18.99 -11.82
N VAL A 415 11.06 -20.25 -12.02
CA VAL A 415 12.21 -20.85 -11.32
C VAL A 415 13.49 -20.08 -11.62
N GLY A 416 13.80 -19.80 -12.90
CA GLY A 416 14.99 -19.01 -13.26
C GLY A 416 14.99 -17.61 -12.63
N ARG A 417 13.85 -16.91 -12.63
CA ARG A 417 13.71 -15.61 -11.93
C ARG A 417 13.96 -15.72 -10.42
N PHE A 418 13.51 -16.80 -9.79
CA PHE A 418 13.76 -17.05 -8.38
C PHE A 418 15.23 -17.36 -8.11
N GLU A 419 15.87 -18.17 -8.96
CA GLU A 419 17.29 -18.50 -8.88
C GLU A 419 18.17 -17.25 -9.01
N ASP A 420 17.92 -16.39 -10.01
CA ASP A 420 18.65 -15.14 -10.22
C ASP A 420 18.60 -14.23 -8.97
N ARG A 421 17.40 -14.08 -8.38
CA ARG A 421 17.20 -13.27 -7.18
C ARG A 421 17.83 -13.91 -5.94
N SER A 422 17.76 -15.23 -5.83
CA SER A 422 18.36 -15.99 -4.75
C SER A 422 19.89 -15.94 -4.80
N ASP A 423 20.48 -15.94 -6.01
CA ASP A 423 21.92 -15.80 -6.16
C ASP A 423 22.42 -14.39 -5.80
N GLU A 424 21.70 -13.34 -6.22
CA GLU A 424 22.01 -11.97 -5.81
C GLU A 424 21.92 -11.82 -4.27
N PHE A 425 20.91 -12.44 -3.67
CA PHE A 425 20.76 -12.51 -2.22
C PHE A 425 21.91 -13.27 -1.55
N ARG A 426 22.30 -14.43 -2.08
CA ARG A 426 23.44 -15.22 -1.59
C ARG A 426 24.72 -14.39 -1.57
N ASN A 427 25.05 -13.72 -2.69
CA ASN A 427 26.24 -12.88 -2.81
C ASN A 427 26.22 -11.71 -1.81
N THR A 428 25.06 -11.09 -1.62
CA THR A 428 24.88 -9.99 -0.65
C THR A 428 24.96 -10.48 0.79
N SER A 429 24.40 -11.65 1.08
CA SER A 429 24.46 -12.32 2.39
C SER A 429 25.91 -12.66 2.74
N LEU A 430 26.67 -13.22 1.81
CA LEU A 430 28.10 -13.47 1.99
C LEU A 430 28.90 -12.18 2.21
N ALA A 431 28.57 -11.09 1.51
CA ALA A 431 29.19 -9.79 1.76
C ALA A 431 28.88 -9.25 3.17
N ALA A 432 27.66 -9.44 3.68
CA ALA A 432 27.28 -9.09 5.05
C ALA A 432 27.99 -9.98 6.09
N ALA A 433 28.13 -11.27 5.79
CA ALA A 433 28.84 -12.23 6.63
C ALA A 433 30.33 -11.88 6.73
N ARG A 434 30.99 -11.55 5.61
CA ARG A 434 32.41 -11.12 5.60
C ARG A 434 32.66 -9.93 6.51
N LEU A 435 31.76 -8.93 6.49
CA LEU A 435 31.85 -7.81 7.41
C LEU A 435 31.76 -8.31 8.86
N SER A 436 30.75 -9.11 9.18
CA SER A 436 30.51 -9.59 10.55
C SER A 436 31.67 -10.43 11.10
N VAL A 437 32.27 -11.28 10.25
CA VAL A 437 33.44 -12.11 10.56
C VAL A 437 34.68 -11.27 10.86
N ILE A 438 34.81 -10.06 10.33
CA ILE A 438 35.92 -9.16 10.67
C ILE A 438 35.68 -8.47 12.01
N TYR A 439 34.43 -8.11 12.31
CA TYR A 439 34.10 -7.29 13.48
C TYR A 439 34.25 -7.99 14.82
N TYR A 440 33.61 -9.15 15.01
CA TYR A 440 33.64 -9.83 16.31
C TYR A 440 35.07 -10.24 16.74
N PRO A 441 35.92 -10.82 15.87
CA PRO A 441 37.31 -11.11 16.21
C PRO A 441 38.14 -9.86 16.48
N SER A 442 37.91 -8.74 15.77
CA SER A 442 38.61 -7.48 16.05
C SER A 442 38.29 -6.93 17.44
N MET A 443 37.01 -7.00 17.84
CA MET A 443 36.57 -6.60 19.18
C MET A 443 37.11 -7.54 20.27
N ALA A 444 37.14 -8.85 19.99
CA ALA A 444 37.75 -9.85 20.86
C ALA A 444 39.25 -9.61 21.04
N LEU A 445 39.99 -9.27 19.97
CA LEU A 445 41.42 -8.96 20.02
C LEU A 445 41.69 -7.76 20.94
N ILE A 446 40.89 -6.70 20.85
CA ILE A 446 41.02 -5.53 21.74
C ILE A 446 40.80 -5.94 23.21
N THR A 447 39.80 -6.80 23.46
CA THR A 447 39.51 -7.31 24.81
C THR A 447 40.65 -8.17 25.36
N VAL A 448 41.24 -9.03 24.53
CA VAL A 448 42.39 -9.88 24.89
C VAL A 448 43.62 -9.02 25.16
N ILE A 449 43.92 -8.03 24.32
CA ILE A 449 45.03 -7.08 24.57
C ILE A 449 44.82 -6.34 25.89
N SER A 450 43.59 -5.92 26.18
CA SER A 450 43.23 -5.28 27.46
C SER A 450 43.52 -6.21 28.64
N THR A 451 43.16 -7.49 28.51
CA THR A 451 43.41 -8.51 29.53
C THR A 451 44.91 -8.69 29.78
N ILE A 452 45.69 -8.79 28.70
CA ILE A 452 47.15 -8.92 28.76
C ILE A 452 47.78 -7.70 29.44
N LEU A 453 47.33 -6.48 29.10
CA LEU A 453 47.81 -5.24 29.73
C LEU A 453 47.52 -5.20 31.24
N ILE A 454 46.32 -5.63 31.64
CA ILE A 454 45.95 -5.73 33.06
C ILE A 454 46.80 -6.77 33.78
N TRP A 455 47.03 -7.94 33.18
CA TRP A 455 47.89 -8.95 33.79
C TRP A 455 49.36 -8.52 33.86
N LEU A 456 49.86 -7.80 32.86
CA LEU A 456 51.24 -7.32 32.85
C LEU A 456 51.45 -6.22 33.91
N VAL A 457 50.65 -5.16 33.88
CA VAL A 457 50.81 -4.03 34.80
C VAL A 457 50.28 -4.35 36.20
N GLY A 458 49.12 -5.01 36.29
CA GLY A 458 48.53 -5.44 37.55
C GLY A 458 49.30 -6.59 38.19
N GLY A 459 49.79 -7.54 37.40
CA GLY A 459 50.65 -8.62 37.90
C GLY A 459 51.99 -8.10 38.43
N GLN A 460 52.62 -7.13 37.76
CA GLN A 460 53.79 -6.45 38.32
C GLN A 460 53.49 -5.78 39.67
N GLN A 461 52.33 -5.13 39.81
CA GLN A 461 51.91 -4.52 41.08
C GLN A 461 51.64 -5.57 42.18
N VAL A 462 51.15 -6.76 41.82
CA VAL A 462 51.00 -7.89 42.75
C VAL A 462 52.35 -8.44 43.18
N LEU A 463 53.29 -8.64 42.24
CA LEU A 463 54.66 -9.09 42.54
C LEU A 463 55.41 -8.08 43.43
N ALA A 464 55.14 -6.78 43.25
CA ALA A 464 55.69 -5.71 44.08
C ALA A 464 54.98 -5.55 45.44
N GLY A 465 53.92 -6.33 45.72
CA GLY A 465 53.15 -6.27 46.98
C GLY A 465 52.23 -5.05 47.11
N THR A 466 52.09 -4.23 46.07
CA THR A 466 51.25 -3.01 46.07
C THR A 466 49.78 -3.29 45.73
N LEU A 467 49.48 -4.47 45.19
CA LEU A 467 48.14 -4.92 44.83
C LEU A 467 47.93 -6.36 45.31
N SER A 468 46.73 -6.71 45.75
CA SER A 468 46.41 -8.09 46.11
C SER A 468 46.03 -8.93 44.89
N LEU A 469 46.23 -10.25 44.98
CA LEU A 469 45.86 -11.18 43.90
C LEU A 469 44.34 -11.17 43.66
N GLY A 470 43.54 -11.11 44.72
CA GLY A 470 42.08 -11.01 44.63
C GLY A 470 41.64 -9.74 43.93
N MET A 471 42.31 -8.61 44.18
CA MET A 471 42.00 -7.36 43.47
C MET A 471 42.26 -7.49 41.96
N LEU A 472 43.36 -8.12 41.53
CA LEU A 472 43.64 -8.36 40.11
C LEU A 472 42.57 -9.24 39.43
N THR A 473 42.12 -10.30 40.11
CA THR A 473 41.06 -11.17 39.57
C THR A 473 39.72 -10.44 39.45
N ALA A 474 39.33 -9.65 40.46
CA ALA A 474 38.12 -8.83 40.41
C ALA A 474 38.18 -7.79 39.28
N PHE A 475 39.34 -7.14 39.06
CA PHE A 475 39.55 -6.24 37.93
C PHE A 475 39.34 -6.94 36.59
N THR A 476 39.86 -8.16 36.44
CA THR A 476 39.68 -8.97 35.22
C THR A 476 38.19 -9.28 35.01
N SER A 477 37.46 -9.69 36.05
CA SER A 477 36.02 -9.96 35.98
C SER A 477 35.19 -8.72 35.66
N TYR A 478 35.50 -7.57 36.27
CA TYR A 478 34.81 -6.31 35.98
C TYR A 478 35.09 -5.81 34.56
N MET A 479 36.31 -5.99 34.04
CA MET A 479 36.63 -5.66 32.64
C MET A 479 35.75 -6.45 31.66
N TRP A 480 35.60 -7.77 31.83
CA TRP A 480 34.71 -8.57 30.97
C TRP A 480 33.25 -8.11 31.04
N GLN A 481 32.77 -7.78 32.24
CA GLN A 481 31.42 -7.23 32.44
C GLN A 481 31.26 -5.82 31.87
N PHE A 482 32.35 -5.04 31.78
CA PHE A 482 32.34 -3.69 31.22
C PHE A 482 32.23 -3.68 29.70
N TYR A 483 32.99 -4.55 29.01
CA TYR A 483 33.01 -4.56 27.54
C TYR A 483 31.77 -5.21 26.90
N ALA A 484 31.15 -6.19 27.53
CA ALA A 484 29.95 -6.85 27.01
C ALA A 484 28.80 -5.86 26.65
N PRO A 485 28.31 -5.01 27.58
CA PRO A 485 27.22 -4.06 27.29
C PRO A 485 27.58 -2.98 26.26
N ILE A 486 28.86 -2.61 26.11
CA ILE A 486 29.30 -1.60 25.13
C ILE A 486 28.99 -2.04 23.70
N SER A 487 29.18 -3.33 23.40
CA SER A 487 28.87 -3.88 22.09
C SER A 487 27.37 -3.77 21.75
N VAL A 488 26.49 -4.01 22.72
CA VAL A 488 25.03 -3.91 22.60
C VAL A 488 24.57 -2.45 22.50
N LEU A 489 25.15 -1.56 23.31
CA LEU A 489 24.84 -0.12 23.27
C LEU A 489 25.10 0.50 21.91
N CYS A 490 26.05 -0.03 21.14
CA CYS A 490 26.33 0.47 19.80
C CYS A 490 25.25 0.11 18.76
N GLU A 491 24.45 -0.94 19.00
CA GLU A 491 23.36 -1.34 18.11
C GLU A 491 22.06 -0.55 18.35
N ILE A 492 21.98 0.19 19.47
CA ILE A 492 20.78 0.92 19.89
C ILE A 492 20.28 1.91 18.83
N ASN A 493 21.19 2.52 18.07
CA ASN A 493 20.83 3.52 17.07
C ASN A 493 19.96 2.90 15.96
N ASN A 494 20.25 1.64 15.57
CA ASN A 494 19.46 0.92 14.59
C ASN A 494 18.08 0.60 15.13
N VAL A 495 18.00 0.13 16.38
CA VAL A 495 16.73 -0.17 17.06
C VAL A 495 15.86 1.08 17.20
N LEU A 496 16.43 2.19 17.65
CA LEU A 496 15.73 3.48 17.76
C LEU A 496 15.22 3.96 16.40
N GLN A 497 16.03 3.81 15.34
CA GLN A 497 15.62 4.20 13.99
C GLN A 497 14.49 3.32 13.45
N GLN A 498 14.60 2.00 13.60
CA GLN A 498 13.56 1.06 13.17
C GLN A 498 12.26 1.31 13.93
N THR A 499 12.33 1.45 15.26
CA THR A 499 11.17 1.73 16.12
C THR A 499 10.53 3.05 15.74
N ALA A 500 11.29 4.13 15.56
CA ALA A 500 10.72 5.42 15.17
C ALA A 500 9.99 5.34 13.82
N THR A 501 10.52 4.57 12.86
CA THR A 501 9.90 4.39 11.54
C THR A 501 8.65 3.50 11.60
N ALA A 502 8.64 2.48 12.47
CA ALA A 502 7.46 1.66 12.73
C ALA A 502 6.37 2.44 13.47
N ALA A 503 6.75 3.19 14.51
CA ALA A 503 5.89 4.08 15.26
C ALA A 503 5.22 5.11 14.35
N GLU A 504 5.99 5.73 13.46
CA GLU A 504 5.45 6.69 12.50
C GLU A 504 4.38 6.06 11.59
N ARG A 505 4.65 4.89 11.00
CA ARG A 505 3.69 4.22 10.12
C ARG A 505 2.43 3.78 10.84
N VAL A 506 2.55 3.38 12.11
CA VAL A 506 1.40 3.02 12.96
C VAL A 506 0.60 4.27 13.34
N PHE A 507 1.27 5.34 13.79
CA PHE A 507 0.60 6.59 14.14
C PHE A 507 0.01 7.29 12.92
N GLU A 508 0.61 7.17 11.73
CA GLU A 508 0.01 7.65 10.48
C GLU A 508 -1.39 7.04 10.28
N VAL A 509 -1.58 5.73 10.55
CA VAL A 509 -2.93 5.13 10.47
C VAL A 509 -3.83 5.64 11.57
N LEU A 510 -3.35 5.62 12.81
CA LEU A 510 -4.15 6.02 13.98
C LEU A 510 -4.56 7.50 13.93
N ASP A 511 -3.76 8.34 13.29
CA ASP A 511 -4.01 9.77 13.09
C ASP A 511 -4.72 10.06 11.76
N THR A 512 -4.91 9.05 10.90
CA THR A 512 -5.72 9.23 9.68
C THR A 512 -7.16 9.46 10.11
N GLU A 513 -7.69 10.63 9.76
CA GLU A 513 -9.10 10.96 9.95
C GLU A 513 -9.95 10.17 8.94
N PRO A 514 -11.07 9.56 9.36
CA PRO A 514 -12.00 8.92 8.42
C PRO A 514 -12.55 9.95 7.42
N ASP A 515 -12.46 9.66 6.10
CA ASP A 515 -13.02 10.54 5.07
C ASP A 515 -14.54 10.75 5.23
N VAL A 516 -15.22 9.72 5.76
CA VAL A 516 -16.65 9.74 6.06
C VAL A 516 -16.80 9.75 7.58
N ALA A 517 -16.85 10.95 8.16
CA ALA A 517 -17.06 11.14 9.59
C ALA A 517 -18.56 11.19 9.93
N GLU A 518 -18.95 10.59 11.05
CA GLU A 518 -20.29 10.78 11.60
C GLU A 518 -20.40 12.16 12.25
N SER A 519 -21.48 12.89 11.96
CA SER A 519 -21.81 14.12 12.67
C SER A 519 -22.01 13.83 14.17
N PRO A 520 -21.51 14.67 15.09
CA PRO A 520 -21.77 14.51 16.53
C PRO A 520 -23.26 14.45 16.88
N ASN A 521 -24.11 15.09 16.05
CA ASN A 521 -25.56 15.14 16.20
C ASN A 521 -26.29 14.16 15.26
N ALA A 522 -25.61 13.13 14.76
CA ALA A 522 -26.19 12.21 13.80
C ALA A 522 -27.44 11.49 14.36
N ILE A 523 -28.52 11.50 13.58
CA ILE A 523 -29.80 10.89 13.95
C ILE A 523 -29.80 9.38 13.65
N THR A 524 -30.59 8.64 14.43
CA THR A 524 -30.90 7.24 14.18
C THR A 524 -32.20 7.15 13.41
N LEU A 525 -32.18 6.47 12.26
CA LEU A 525 -33.38 6.11 11.52
C LEU A 525 -33.69 4.64 11.78
N ASP A 526 -34.76 4.37 12.52
CA ASP A 526 -35.15 3.00 12.89
C ASP A 526 -35.79 2.25 11.71
N ARG A 527 -36.51 2.99 10.85
CA ARG A 527 -37.14 2.45 9.64
C ARG A 527 -37.20 3.53 8.58
N ILE A 528 -36.79 3.19 7.37
CA ILE A 528 -36.87 4.07 6.22
C ILE A 528 -37.98 3.58 5.27
N GLU A 529 -38.67 4.52 4.64
CA GLU A 529 -39.65 4.24 3.58
C GLU A 529 -38.92 3.92 2.27
N GLY A 530 -37.76 4.53 2.05
CA GLY A 530 -36.90 4.27 0.90
C GLY A 530 -37.06 5.29 -0.23
N HIS A 531 -37.50 6.52 0.10
CA HIS A 531 -37.48 7.65 -0.82
C HIS A 531 -36.06 8.22 -0.89
N ILE A 532 -35.49 8.33 -2.09
CA ILE A 532 -34.10 8.77 -2.29
C ILE A 532 -34.05 9.96 -3.24
N GLU A 533 -33.29 10.98 -2.87
CA GLU A 533 -33.14 12.18 -3.68
C GLU A 533 -31.67 12.61 -3.81
N PHE A 534 -31.19 12.72 -5.04
CA PHE A 534 -29.90 13.33 -5.38
C PHE A 534 -30.16 14.78 -5.79
N ARG A 535 -29.55 15.75 -5.10
CA ARG A 535 -29.64 17.19 -5.43
C ARG A 535 -28.26 17.75 -5.78
N ASP A 536 -28.10 18.12 -7.05
CA ASP A 536 -26.90 18.75 -7.63
C ASP A 536 -25.58 18.06 -7.24
N VAL A 537 -25.60 16.72 -7.24
CA VAL A 537 -24.48 15.93 -6.74
C VAL A 537 -23.33 15.96 -7.74
N CYS A 538 -22.15 16.41 -7.29
CA CYS A 538 -20.89 16.27 -7.99
C CYS A 538 -19.89 15.46 -7.16
N PHE A 539 -19.04 14.67 -7.81
CA PHE A 539 -18.07 13.84 -7.11
C PHE A 539 -16.83 13.51 -7.94
N SER A 540 -15.68 13.43 -7.25
CA SER A 540 -14.41 12.89 -7.72
C SER A 540 -13.73 12.08 -6.62
N TYR A 541 -13.14 10.93 -6.96
CA TYR A 541 -12.38 10.11 -5.99
C TYR A 541 -11.12 10.81 -5.46
N ASP A 542 -10.48 11.63 -6.30
CA ASP A 542 -9.35 12.46 -5.91
C ASP A 542 -9.50 13.86 -6.49
N GLU A 543 -9.95 14.81 -5.67
CA GLU A 543 -10.13 16.21 -6.07
C GLU A 543 -8.82 16.87 -6.51
N ALA A 544 -7.67 16.35 -6.07
CA ALA A 544 -6.36 16.88 -6.43
C ALA A 544 -5.89 16.41 -7.81
N GLU A 545 -6.29 15.21 -8.25
CA GLU A 545 -5.81 14.60 -9.50
C GLU A 545 -6.85 14.64 -10.64
N ALA A 546 -8.12 14.89 -10.33
CA ALA A 546 -9.20 14.92 -11.31
C ALA A 546 -9.24 16.24 -12.10
N LEU A 547 -8.96 16.17 -13.41
CA LEU A 547 -9.12 17.29 -14.36
C LEU A 547 -10.58 17.78 -14.46
N GLU A 548 -11.54 16.86 -14.35
CA GLU A 548 -12.98 17.14 -14.31
C GLU A 548 -13.69 16.21 -13.31
N PRO A 549 -14.84 16.62 -12.73
CA PRO A 549 -15.62 15.74 -11.87
C PRO A 549 -16.08 14.47 -12.59
N LEU A 550 -16.00 13.32 -11.90
CA LEU A 550 -16.49 12.05 -12.45
C LEU A 550 -18.02 12.04 -12.55
N LEU A 551 -18.71 12.60 -11.55
CA LEU A 551 -20.14 12.85 -11.57
C LEU A 551 -20.39 14.36 -11.55
N LYS A 552 -21.32 14.83 -12.38
CA LYS A 552 -21.58 16.25 -12.64
C LYS A 552 -23.08 16.54 -12.55
N ASN A 553 -23.48 17.34 -11.55
CA ASN A 553 -24.86 17.83 -11.34
C ASN A 553 -25.92 16.73 -11.46
N ILE A 554 -25.71 15.61 -10.75
CA ILE A 554 -26.66 14.50 -10.74
C ILE A 554 -27.90 14.91 -9.92
N ASN A 555 -29.05 14.93 -10.60
CA ASN A 555 -30.36 15.21 -10.03
C ASN A 555 -31.30 14.05 -10.32
N LEU A 556 -31.76 13.35 -9.28
CA LEU A 556 -32.59 12.14 -9.42
C LEU A 556 -33.46 11.96 -8.17
N VAL A 557 -34.77 11.76 -8.37
CA VAL A 557 -35.73 11.43 -7.31
C VAL A 557 -36.24 10.01 -7.52
N VAL A 558 -36.17 9.16 -6.50
CA VAL A 558 -36.58 7.75 -6.55
C VAL A 558 -37.65 7.51 -5.50
N GLN A 559 -38.79 6.97 -5.93
CA GLN A 559 -39.92 6.71 -5.06
C GLN A 559 -39.74 5.39 -4.28
N PRO A 560 -40.33 5.25 -3.08
CA PRO A 560 -40.34 4.00 -2.33
C PRO A 560 -40.82 2.81 -3.18
N GLY A 561 -40.04 1.73 -3.20
CA GLY A 561 -40.38 0.51 -3.96
C GLY A 561 -40.10 0.58 -5.47
N GLU A 562 -39.59 1.70 -5.97
CA GLU A 562 -39.20 1.85 -7.38
C GLU A 562 -37.91 1.07 -7.67
N MET A 563 -37.83 0.43 -8.86
CA MET A 563 -36.61 -0.18 -9.37
C MET A 563 -35.96 0.72 -10.43
N ILE A 564 -34.79 1.24 -10.11
CA ILE A 564 -33.97 2.06 -10.99
C ILE A 564 -32.89 1.21 -11.67
N GLY A 565 -32.91 1.14 -12.99
CA GLY A 565 -31.84 0.54 -13.79
C GLY A 565 -30.82 1.58 -14.23
N LEU A 566 -29.57 1.43 -13.79
CA LEU A 566 -28.46 2.30 -14.19
C LEU A 566 -27.79 1.75 -15.46
N VAL A 567 -27.79 2.57 -16.52
CA VAL A 567 -27.28 2.19 -17.85
C VAL A 567 -26.22 3.17 -18.32
N GLY A 568 -25.24 2.72 -19.09
CA GLY A 568 -24.22 3.60 -19.67
C GLY A 568 -22.94 2.84 -19.98
N ALA A 569 -22.03 3.47 -20.74
CA ALA A 569 -20.73 2.89 -21.07
C ALA A 569 -19.89 2.58 -19.81
N SER A 570 -18.89 1.70 -19.91
CA SER A 570 -17.92 1.50 -18.83
C SER A 570 -17.22 2.82 -18.50
N GLY A 571 -17.12 3.17 -17.21
CA GLY A 571 -16.56 4.46 -16.77
C GLY A 571 -17.52 5.65 -16.75
N SER A 572 -18.81 5.46 -17.09
CA SER A 572 -19.85 6.52 -17.02
C SER A 572 -20.21 6.99 -15.61
N GLY A 573 -19.76 6.28 -14.56
CA GLY A 573 -20.03 6.64 -13.16
C GLY A 573 -21.10 5.81 -12.43
N LYS A 574 -21.68 4.76 -13.06
CA LYS A 574 -22.73 3.89 -12.46
C LYS A 574 -22.38 3.38 -11.05
N THR A 575 -21.26 2.66 -10.91
CA THR A 575 -20.79 2.13 -9.62
C THR A 575 -20.48 3.24 -8.62
N THR A 576 -20.04 4.40 -9.11
CA THR A 576 -19.73 5.55 -8.24
C THR A 576 -21.00 6.15 -7.62
N LEU A 577 -22.07 6.25 -8.40
CA LEU A 577 -23.38 6.72 -7.91
C LEU A 577 -23.91 5.79 -6.80
N VAL A 578 -23.76 4.48 -6.98
CA VAL A 578 -24.12 3.48 -5.96
C VAL A 578 -23.21 3.58 -4.73
N ASN A 579 -21.90 3.77 -4.91
CA ASN A 579 -20.96 3.93 -3.80
C ASN A 579 -21.26 5.17 -2.95
N LEU A 580 -21.74 6.26 -3.56
CA LEU A 580 -22.20 7.46 -2.84
C LEU A 580 -23.47 7.18 -2.05
N LEU A 581 -24.42 6.41 -2.61
CA LEU A 581 -25.64 6.02 -1.90
C LEU A 581 -25.35 5.16 -0.66
N LEU A 582 -24.38 4.24 -0.76
CA LEU A 582 -23.88 3.43 0.37
C LEU A 582 -23.04 4.23 1.37
N ARG A 583 -22.82 5.51 1.07
CA ARG A 583 -21.95 6.42 1.82
C ARG A 583 -20.58 5.80 2.07
N PHE A 584 -20.02 5.16 1.04
CA PHE A 584 -18.61 4.78 1.01
C PHE A 584 -17.71 5.98 0.75
N TYR A 585 -18.29 6.98 0.09
CA TYR A 585 -17.75 8.30 -0.18
C TYR A 585 -18.84 9.33 0.09
N ASP A 586 -18.46 10.52 0.51
CA ASP A 586 -19.36 11.69 0.55
C ASP A 586 -19.20 12.49 -0.75
N PRO A 587 -20.28 13.12 -1.26
CA PRO A 587 -20.19 13.93 -2.48
C PRO A 587 -19.32 15.19 -2.27
N THR A 588 -18.57 15.59 -3.30
CA THR A 588 -17.74 16.82 -3.29
C THR A 588 -18.62 18.08 -3.19
N SER A 589 -19.78 18.06 -3.83
CA SER A 589 -20.81 19.10 -3.70
C SER A 589 -22.19 18.51 -3.92
N GLY A 590 -23.22 19.24 -3.46
CA GLY A 590 -24.61 18.75 -3.45
C GLY A 590 -24.91 17.92 -2.20
N GLN A 591 -26.05 17.22 -2.24
CA GLN A 591 -26.51 16.39 -1.13
C GLN A 591 -27.32 15.20 -1.64
N ILE A 592 -27.27 14.10 -0.89
CA ILE A 592 -28.07 12.90 -1.12
C ILE A 592 -28.97 12.76 0.10
N LEU A 593 -30.28 12.71 -0.11
CA LEU A 593 -31.27 12.60 0.94
C LEU A 593 -31.95 11.22 0.91
N ILE A 594 -32.21 10.66 2.09
CA ILE A 594 -33.10 9.53 2.30
C ILE A 594 -34.25 9.99 3.21
N ASP A 595 -35.48 9.83 2.73
CA ASP A 595 -36.71 10.25 3.41
C ASP A 595 -36.65 11.71 3.92
N GLY A 596 -35.96 12.58 3.17
CA GLY A 596 -35.78 14.00 3.49
C GLY A 596 -34.59 14.35 4.38
N HIS A 597 -33.84 13.35 4.88
CA HIS A 597 -32.63 13.56 5.68
C HIS A 597 -31.36 13.38 4.85
N ASP A 598 -30.40 14.30 4.94
CA ASP A 598 -29.09 14.14 4.30
C ASP A 598 -28.36 12.91 4.87
N LEU A 599 -27.78 12.10 4.00
CA LEU A 599 -26.98 10.94 4.39
C LEU A 599 -25.88 11.26 5.41
N ARG A 600 -25.34 12.49 5.39
CA ARG A 600 -24.31 12.97 6.31
C ARG A 600 -24.79 13.13 7.75
N ASP A 601 -26.08 13.37 7.93
CA ASP A 601 -26.71 13.59 9.23
C ASP A 601 -27.22 12.28 9.87
N VAL A 602 -27.13 11.15 9.18
CA VAL A 602 -27.58 9.83 9.67
C VAL A 602 -26.39 9.01 10.17
N LYS A 603 -26.57 8.25 11.25
CA LYS A 603 -25.56 7.28 11.73
C LYS A 603 -25.32 6.19 10.68
N LEU A 604 -24.06 5.91 10.36
CA LEU A 604 -23.66 4.98 9.29
C LEU A 604 -24.15 3.56 9.52
N ARG A 605 -24.14 3.11 10.78
CA ARG A 605 -24.63 1.78 11.15
C ARG A 605 -26.11 1.63 10.80
N CYS A 606 -26.96 2.58 11.23
CA CYS A 606 -28.40 2.55 10.96
C CYS A 606 -28.68 2.64 9.46
N LEU A 607 -27.96 3.51 8.75
CA LEU A 607 -28.06 3.64 7.30
C LEU A 607 -27.79 2.30 6.58
N ARG A 608 -26.68 1.65 6.92
CA ARG A 608 -26.24 0.41 6.25
C ARG A 608 -27.02 -0.82 6.68
N GLU A 609 -27.59 -0.85 7.89
CA GLU A 609 -28.52 -1.91 8.32
C GLU A 609 -29.78 -1.95 7.44
N GLN A 610 -30.24 -0.80 6.93
CA GLN A 610 -31.39 -0.70 6.02
C GLN A 610 -31.05 -0.97 4.54
N MET A 611 -29.79 -1.26 4.23
CA MET A 611 -29.29 -1.46 2.86
C MET A 611 -28.73 -2.87 2.68
N ALA A 612 -28.82 -3.42 1.46
CA ALA A 612 -28.04 -4.59 1.09
C ALA A 612 -27.46 -4.46 -0.31
N VAL A 613 -26.31 -5.08 -0.50
CA VAL A 613 -25.59 -5.10 -1.78
C VAL A 613 -25.41 -6.55 -2.22
N VAL A 614 -25.79 -6.84 -3.45
CA VAL A 614 -25.51 -8.11 -4.13
C VAL A 614 -24.52 -7.80 -5.25
N LEU A 615 -23.28 -8.25 -5.06
CA LEU A 615 -22.17 -8.02 -5.99
C LEU A 615 -22.18 -9.02 -7.15
N GLN A 616 -21.59 -8.63 -8.27
CA GLN A 616 -21.40 -9.48 -9.45
C GLN A 616 -20.56 -10.71 -9.13
N GLU A 617 -19.46 -10.52 -8.38
CA GLU A 617 -18.66 -11.59 -7.80
C GLU A 617 -18.92 -11.67 -6.29
N PRO A 618 -19.77 -12.60 -5.83
CA PRO A 618 -20.11 -12.70 -4.41
C PRO A 618 -18.89 -13.00 -3.54
N TYR A 619 -18.69 -12.20 -2.50
CA TYR A 619 -17.63 -12.43 -1.52
C TYR A 619 -18.16 -13.25 -0.33
N LEU A 620 -17.57 -14.43 -0.13
CA LEU A 620 -17.81 -15.27 1.04
C LEU A 620 -16.57 -15.27 1.95
N PHE A 621 -16.82 -15.09 3.23
CA PHE A 621 -15.79 -15.19 4.27
C PHE A 621 -15.47 -16.65 4.53
N LYS A 622 -14.25 -16.91 5.01
CA LYS A 622 -13.90 -18.23 5.54
C LYS A 622 -14.82 -18.55 6.73
N GLY A 623 -15.40 -19.75 6.73
CA GLY A 623 -16.39 -20.20 7.69
C GLY A 623 -17.45 -21.08 7.03
N THR A 624 -18.51 -21.38 7.76
CA THR A 624 -19.60 -22.23 7.26
C THR A 624 -20.54 -21.47 6.31
N ILE A 625 -21.37 -22.20 5.56
CA ILE A 625 -22.45 -21.60 4.76
C ILE A 625 -23.41 -20.82 5.67
N ALA A 626 -23.77 -21.37 6.83
CA ALA A 626 -24.65 -20.71 7.78
C ALA A 626 -24.09 -19.39 8.31
N GLU A 627 -22.81 -19.36 8.70
CA GLU A 627 -22.13 -18.13 9.15
C GLU A 627 -22.10 -17.08 8.04
N ASN A 628 -21.90 -17.50 6.80
CA ASN A 628 -21.91 -16.60 5.66
C ASN A 628 -23.30 -16.01 5.37
N ILE A 629 -24.38 -16.75 5.58
CA ILE A 629 -25.75 -16.23 5.47
C ILE A 629 -26.06 -15.30 6.66
N ALA A 630 -25.73 -15.74 7.87
CA ALA A 630 -25.91 -14.99 9.11
C ALA A 630 -25.08 -13.70 9.19
N TYR A 631 -24.09 -13.51 8.31
CA TYR A 631 -23.32 -12.26 8.25
C TYR A 631 -24.21 -11.01 8.10
N GLY A 632 -25.35 -11.12 7.41
CA GLY A 632 -26.32 -10.02 7.30
C GLY A 632 -27.04 -9.70 8.62
N ARG A 633 -27.23 -10.70 9.48
CA ARG A 633 -27.85 -10.55 10.80
C ARG A 633 -27.28 -11.60 11.77
N PRO A 634 -26.22 -11.27 12.53
CA PRO A 634 -25.47 -12.25 13.33
C PRO A 634 -26.30 -12.97 14.38
N ASP A 635 -27.34 -12.31 14.90
CA ASP A 635 -28.23 -12.87 15.94
C ASP A 635 -29.37 -13.74 15.36
N ALA A 636 -29.34 -14.06 14.06
CA ALA A 636 -30.38 -14.84 13.41
C ALA A 636 -30.39 -16.30 13.89
N THR A 637 -31.59 -16.83 14.13
CA THR A 637 -31.76 -18.24 14.48
C THR A 637 -31.51 -19.15 13.29
N ARG A 638 -31.20 -20.43 13.54
CA ARG A 638 -30.99 -21.41 12.47
C ARG A 638 -32.20 -21.53 11.54
N ASP A 639 -33.41 -21.42 12.08
CA ASP A 639 -34.64 -21.44 11.30
C ASP A 639 -34.75 -20.25 10.36
N GLN A 640 -34.39 -19.04 10.82
CA GLN A 640 -34.35 -17.84 9.98
C GLN A 640 -33.33 -17.98 8.85
N ILE A 641 -32.15 -18.56 9.14
CA ILE A 641 -31.12 -18.86 8.14
C ILE A 641 -31.66 -19.85 7.09
N ILE A 642 -32.37 -20.89 7.52
CA ILE A 642 -32.97 -21.88 6.60
C ILE A 642 -34.07 -21.25 5.75
N GLN A 643 -34.93 -20.41 6.34
CA GLN A 643 -35.98 -19.69 5.62
C GLN A 643 -35.40 -18.76 4.56
N ALA A 644 -34.38 -17.96 4.90
CA ALA A 644 -33.69 -17.10 3.95
C ALA A 644 -33.04 -17.91 2.82
N ALA A 645 -32.41 -19.04 3.16
CA ALA A 645 -31.83 -19.94 2.16
C ALA A 645 -32.88 -20.60 1.26
N ARG A 646 -34.09 -20.89 1.75
CA ARG A 646 -35.19 -21.41 0.93
C ARG A 646 -35.70 -20.35 -0.04
N ALA A 647 -35.93 -19.13 0.45
CA ALA A 647 -36.33 -18.01 -0.40
C ALA A 647 -35.26 -17.66 -1.47
N ALA A 648 -33.99 -17.88 -1.15
CA ALA A 648 -32.90 -17.72 -2.11
C ALA A 648 -32.67 -18.91 -3.05
N ASN A 649 -33.55 -19.92 -3.04
CA ASN A 649 -33.36 -21.19 -3.76
C ASN A 649 -32.03 -21.92 -3.43
N ALA A 650 -31.44 -21.66 -2.26
CA ALA A 650 -30.15 -22.21 -1.83
C ALA A 650 -30.26 -23.51 -1.03
N HIS A 651 -31.36 -23.71 -0.30
CA HIS A 651 -31.54 -24.84 0.62
C HIS A 651 -31.24 -26.20 -0.02
N ASN A 652 -31.74 -26.44 -1.24
CA ASN A 652 -31.68 -27.74 -1.91
C ASN A 652 -30.26 -28.19 -2.26
N PHE A 653 -29.35 -27.27 -2.56
CA PHE A 653 -27.95 -27.64 -2.80
C PHE A 653 -27.17 -27.72 -1.48
N ILE A 654 -27.51 -26.86 -0.51
CA ILE A 654 -26.84 -26.84 0.80
C ILE A 654 -27.00 -28.19 1.49
N ILE A 655 -28.21 -28.76 1.51
CA ILE A 655 -28.47 -30.05 2.16
C ILE A 655 -27.84 -31.26 1.44
N LYS A 656 -27.33 -31.08 0.20
CA LYS A 656 -26.63 -32.14 -0.53
C LYS A 656 -25.16 -32.26 -0.10
N PHE A 657 -24.61 -31.24 0.55
CA PHE A 657 -23.29 -31.36 1.15
C PHE A 657 -23.35 -32.29 2.38
N PRO A 658 -22.28 -33.07 2.66
CA PRO A 658 -22.23 -33.98 3.82
C PRO A 658 -22.54 -33.28 5.15
N ASP A 659 -22.04 -32.05 5.32
CA ASP A 659 -22.20 -31.25 6.54
C ASP A 659 -23.33 -30.22 6.42
N GLY A 660 -24.11 -30.27 5.34
CA GLY A 660 -25.23 -29.36 5.11
C GLY A 660 -24.83 -27.88 5.22
N TYR A 661 -25.50 -27.17 6.13
CA TYR A 661 -25.25 -25.75 6.42
C TYR A 661 -23.93 -25.47 7.15
N ASP A 662 -23.33 -26.49 7.78
CA ASP A 662 -22.04 -26.38 8.47
C ASP A 662 -20.85 -26.65 7.54
N THR A 663 -21.13 -26.86 6.24
CA THR A 663 -20.11 -26.99 5.21
C THR A 663 -19.24 -25.73 5.14
N GLU A 664 -17.93 -25.93 5.29
CA GLU A 664 -16.91 -24.89 5.13
C GLU A 664 -16.78 -24.46 3.66
N VAL A 665 -16.97 -23.16 3.37
CA VAL A 665 -16.97 -22.63 2.00
C VAL A 665 -15.57 -22.46 1.39
N GLY A 666 -14.52 -22.48 2.22
CA GLY A 666 -13.13 -22.26 1.82
C GLY A 666 -12.77 -20.79 1.55
N GLU A 667 -11.55 -20.52 1.09
CA GLU A 667 -11.13 -19.14 0.78
C GLU A 667 -11.96 -18.55 -0.36
N ARG A 668 -12.61 -17.41 -0.11
CA ARG A 668 -13.52 -16.72 -1.05
C ARG A 668 -14.61 -17.62 -1.63
N GLY A 669 -15.05 -18.63 -0.89
CA GLY A 669 -16.09 -19.55 -1.36
C GLY A 669 -15.62 -20.49 -2.49
N GLY A 670 -14.33 -20.82 -2.55
CA GLY A 670 -13.75 -21.66 -3.61
C GLY A 670 -14.32 -23.08 -3.71
N ARG A 671 -15.06 -23.55 -2.71
CA ARG A 671 -15.74 -24.87 -2.73
C ARG A 671 -17.15 -24.84 -3.34
N LEU A 672 -17.69 -23.65 -3.59
CA LEU A 672 -19.01 -23.46 -4.19
C LEU A 672 -18.88 -23.08 -5.66
N SER A 673 -19.85 -23.47 -6.48
CA SER A 673 -20.00 -22.97 -7.84
C SER A 673 -20.34 -21.47 -7.86
N GLY A 674 -20.20 -20.81 -9.01
CA GLY A 674 -20.54 -19.38 -9.14
C GLY A 674 -21.98 -19.08 -8.74
N GLY A 675 -22.95 -19.86 -9.24
CA GLY A 675 -24.36 -19.68 -8.92
C GLY A 675 -24.74 -20.08 -7.49
N GLU A 676 -24.03 -21.04 -6.88
CA GLU A 676 -24.18 -21.34 -5.45
C GLU A 676 -23.73 -20.18 -4.57
N ARG A 677 -22.55 -19.60 -4.85
CA ARG A 677 -22.07 -18.40 -4.13
C ARG A 677 -23.07 -17.23 -4.25
N GLN A 678 -23.67 -17.06 -5.42
CA GLN A 678 -24.65 -16.01 -5.66
C GLN A 678 -25.91 -16.20 -4.83
N ARG A 679 -26.48 -17.41 -4.81
CA ARG A 679 -27.65 -17.72 -3.97
C ARG A 679 -27.37 -17.60 -2.48
N VAL A 680 -26.17 -17.94 -2.01
CA VAL A 680 -25.76 -17.67 -0.60
C VAL A 680 -25.73 -16.17 -0.31
N SER A 681 -25.22 -15.35 -1.25
CA SER A 681 -25.22 -13.89 -1.10
C SER A 681 -26.63 -13.29 -1.13
N ILE A 682 -27.53 -13.85 -1.94
CA ILE A 682 -28.95 -13.44 -1.97
C ILE A 682 -29.63 -13.83 -0.65
N ALA A 683 -29.36 -15.03 -0.12
CA ALA A 683 -29.86 -15.45 1.20
C ALA A 683 -29.39 -14.50 2.31
N ARG A 684 -28.11 -14.07 2.27
CA ARG A 684 -27.56 -13.07 3.20
C ARG A 684 -28.34 -11.74 3.13
N ALA A 685 -28.65 -11.27 1.92
CA ALA A 685 -29.42 -10.04 1.72
C ALA A 685 -30.88 -10.19 2.19
N LEU A 686 -31.52 -11.33 1.90
CA LEU A 686 -32.89 -11.64 2.34
C LEU A 686 -33.00 -11.68 3.86
N LEU A 687 -32.00 -12.27 4.54
CA LEU A 687 -31.98 -12.37 6.00
C LEU A 687 -31.88 -10.99 6.68
N ASN A 688 -31.18 -10.04 6.06
CA ASN A 688 -31.07 -8.67 6.57
C ASN A 688 -32.38 -7.86 6.42
N ASP A 689 -33.28 -8.26 5.52
CA ASP A 689 -34.52 -7.55 5.18
C ASP A 689 -34.34 -6.03 4.91
N PRO A 690 -33.51 -5.65 3.92
CA PRO A 690 -33.19 -4.25 3.63
C PRO A 690 -34.39 -3.52 3.01
N ARG A 691 -34.44 -2.19 3.17
CA ARG A 691 -35.39 -1.30 2.48
C ARG A 691 -34.86 -0.81 1.14
N ILE A 692 -33.53 -0.66 1.04
CA ILE A 692 -32.84 -0.26 -0.17
C ILE A 692 -31.93 -1.41 -0.62
N LEU A 693 -32.09 -1.84 -1.86
CA LEU A 693 -31.35 -2.94 -2.46
C LEU A 693 -30.47 -2.43 -3.60
N ILE A 694 -29.23 -2.89 -3.64
CA ILE A 694 -28.29 -2.61 -4.72
C ILE A 694 -27.90 -3.93 -5.36
N LEU A 695 -28.10 -4.02 -6.68
CA LEU A 695 -27.80 -5.18 -7.50
C LEU A 695 -26.73 -4.82 -8.52
N ASP A 696 -25.56 -5.43 -8.41
CA ASP A 696 -24.46 -5.28 -9.38
C ASP A 696 -24.36 -6.56 -10.21
N GLU A 697 -24.86 -6.52 -11.45
CA GLU A 697 -24.76 -7.59 -12.48
C GLU A 697 -24.83 -9.05 -11.97
N ALA A 698 -25.97 -9.43 -11.36
CA ALA A 698 -26.10 -10.64 -10.56
C ALA A 698 -26.27 -12.00 -11.30
N THR A 699 -25.78 -12.17 -12.54
CA THR A 699 -26.01 -13.43 -13.32
C THR A 699 -24.86 -13.91 -14.21
N ALA A 700 -23.61 -13.43 -14.04
CA ALA A 700 -22.51 -13.79 -14.93
C ALA A 700 -22.08 -15.28 -14.86
N SER A 701 -21.99 -15.93 -16.03
CA SER A 701 -21.39 -17.27 -16.23
C SER A 701 -22.03 -18.42 -15.45
N VAL A 702 -23.36 -18.53 -15.52
CA VAL A 702 -24.11 -19.62 -14.90
C VAL A 702 -24.95 -20.36 -15.95
N ASP A 703 -25.17 -21.65 -15.77
CA ASP A 703 -26.08 -22.45 -16.61
C ASP A 703 -27.52 -21.93 -16.52
N THR A 704 -28.31 -22.19 -17.56
CA THR A 704 -29.68 -21.65 -17.71
C THR A 704 -30.62 -22.02 -16.55
N GLU A 705 -30.48 -23.21 -15.97
CA GLU A 705 -31.31 -23.64 -14.85
C GLU A 705 -30.97 -22.85 -13.57
N THR A 706 -29.68 -22.71 -13.28
CA THR A 706 -29.23 -21.94 -12.13
C THR A 706 -29.47 -20.44 -12.30
N GLU A 707 -29.38 -19.89 -13.53
CA GLU A 707 -29.75 -18.51 -13.83
C GLU A 707 -31.23 -18.25 -13.50
N LYS A 708 -32.13 -19.16 -13.89
CA LYS A 708 -33.56 -19.05 -13.54
C LYS A 708 -33.77 -19.04 -12.03
N GLN A 709 -33.11 -19.94 -11.30
CA GLN A 709 -33.21 -20.01 -9.84
C GLN A 709 -32.70 -18.73 -9.16
N ILE A 710 -31.63 -18.13 -9.69
CA ILE A 710 -31.10 -16.85 -9.22
C ILE A 710 -32.08 -15.71 -9.51
N GLN A 711 -32.67 -15.68 -10.71
CA GLN A 711 -33.64 -14.65 -11.08
C GLN A 711 -34.89 -14.70 -10.20
N GLU A 712 -35.45 -15.89 -9.95
CA GLU A 712 -36.58 -16.07 -9.02
C GLU A 712 -36.24 -15.57 -7.61
N ALA A 713 -35.02 -15.86 -7.13
CA ALA A 713 -34.56 -15.40 -5.82
C ALA A 713 -34.38 -13.86 -5.77
N LEU A 714 -33.90 -13.25 -6.86
CA LEU A 714 -33.78 -11.79 -6.99
C LEU A 714 -35.15 -11.11 -7.05
N GLU A 715 -36.11 -11.68 -7.78
CA GLU A 715 -37.49 -11.19 -7.82
C GLU A 715 -38.13 -11.21 -6.43
N GLN A 716 -37.93 -12.28 -5.65
CA GLN A 716 -38.35 -12.32 -4.25
C GLN A 716 -37.63 -11.27 -3.40
N LEU A 717 -36.32 -11.08 -3.61
CA LEU A 717 -35.53 -10.06 -2.92
C LEU A 717 -35.94 -8.63 -3.31
N MET A 718 -36.53 -8.38 -4.47
CA MET A 718 -36.89 -7.02 -4.88
C MET A 718 -38.27 -6.56 -4.40
N LYS A 719 -39.17 -7.49 -4.04
CA LYS A 719 -40.57 -7.15 -3.69
C LYS A 719 -40.64 -6.17 -2.52
N GLY A 720 -41.28 -5.02 -2.75
CA GLY A 720 -41.57 -4.00 -1.73
C GLY A 720 -40.34 -3.22 -1.26
N ARG A 721 -39.27 -3.16 -2.05
CA ARG A 721 -38.00 -2.50 -1.71
C ARG A 721 -37.55 -1.57 -2.83
N THR A 722 -36.97 -0.43 -2.48
CA THR A 722 -36.37 0.48 -3.45
C THR A 722 -35.08 -0.15 -3.99
N CYS A 723 -34.94 -0.28 -5.30
CA CYS A 723 -33.85 -1.07 -5.89
C CYS A 723 -33.03 -0.24 -6.89
N PHE A 724 -31.70 -0.33 -6.80
CA PHE A 724 -30.76 0.17 -7.80
C PHE A 724 -30.05 -1.01 -8.45
N ALA A 725 -30.28 -1.21 -9.75
CA ALA A 725 -29.64 -2.27 -10.51
C ALA A 725 -28.64 -1.67 -11.52
N ILE A 726 -27.36 -2.01 -11.38
CA ILE A 726 -26.35 -1.75 -12.42
C ILE A 726 -26.54 -2.82 -13.49
N ALA A 727 -27.11 -2.40 -14.61
CA ALA A 727 -27.62 -3.33 -15.59
C ALA A 727 -26.70 -3.42 -16.82
N HIS A 728 -26.17 -4.61 -17.03
CA HIS A 728 -25.43 -4.99 -18.23
C HIS A 728 -26.18 -6.04 -19.08
N ARG A 729 -27.29 -6.59 -18.57
CA ARG A 729 -28.18 -7.52 -19.28
C ARG A 729 -29.54 -6.91 -19.55
N LEU A 730 -30.06 -7.18 -20.74
CA LEU A 730 -31.40 -6.79 -21.18
C LEU A 730 -32.53 -7.33 -20.28
N SER A 731 -32.39 -8.54 -19.74
CA SER A 731 -33.37 -9.13 -18.82
C SER A 731 -33.55 -8.27 -17.56
N THR A 732 -32.45 -7.85 -16.94
CA THR A 732 -32.47 -6.98 -15.75
C THR A 732 -32.95 -5.56 -16.09
N LEU A 733 -32.61 -5.04 -17.28
CA LEU A 733 -33.08 -3.72 -17.74
C LEU A 733 -34.60 -3.65 -17.89
N ARG A 734 -35.22 -4.71 -18.41
CA ARG A 734 -36.67 -4.77 -18.63
C ARG A 734 -37.49 -4.83 -17.35
N MET A 735 -36.88 -5.28 -16.25
CA MET A 735 -37.54 -5.35 -14.95
C MET A 735 -37.56 -4.00 -14.23
N ALA A 736 -36.72 -3.04 -14.66
CA ALA A 736 -36.65 -1.74 -14.04
C ALA A 736 -37.92 -0.92 -14.31
N THR A 737 -38.48 -0.34 -13.26
CA THR A 737 -39.58 0.63 -13.35
C THR A 737 -39.15 1.85 -14.15
N ARG A 738 -37.89 2.29 -13.96
CA ARG A 738 -37.31 3.43 -14.67
C ARG A 738 -35.84 3.21 -14.92
N LEU A 739 -35.38 3.61 -16.09
CA LEU A 739 -33.98 3.54 -16.49
C LEU A 739 -33.35 4.93 -16.40
N VAL A 740 -32.11 4.98 -15.93
CA VAL A 740 -31.29 6.19 -15.84
C VAL A 740 -30.01 5.94 -16.63
N VAL A 741 -29.88 6.64 -17.76
CA VAL A 741 -28.74 6.51 -18.67
C VAL A 741 -27.70 7.56 -18.30
N LEU A 742 -26.52 7.10 -17.89
CA LEU A 742 -25.36 7.92 -17.57
C LEU A 742 -24.41 7.99 -18.76
N ASP A 743 -24.06 9.22 -19.14
CA ASP A 743 -23.02 9.50 -20.14
C ASP A 743 -22.10 10.62 -19.67
N GLY A 744 -20.78 10.41 -19.77
CA GLY A 744 -19.78 11.40 -19.35
C GLY A 744 -19.94 11.96 -17.92
N GLY A 745 -20.53 11.18 -17.00
CA GLY A 745 -20.76 11.59 -15.62
C GLY A 745 -22.04 12.40 -15.39
N ARG A 746 -22.94 12.49 -16.37
CA ARG A 746 -24.24 13.18 -16.28
C ARG A 746 -25.37 12.22 -16.58
N ILE A 747 -26.56 12.52 -16.08
CA ILE A 747 -27.77 11.82 -16.54
C ILE A 747 -28.15 12.38 -17.90
N ALA A 748 -28.12 11.53 -18.93
CA ALA A 748 -28.45 11.88 -20.30
C ALA A 748 -29.93 11.60 -20.62
N GLU A 749 -30.45 10.47 -20.15
CA GLU A 749 -31.83 10.05 -20.42
C GLU A 749 -32.44 9.39 -19.18
N ILE A 750 -33.74 9.63 -18.95
CA ILE A 750 -34.56 8.95 -17.94
C ILE A 750 -35.87 8.57 -18.61
N GLY A 751 -36.36 7.35 -18.38
CA GLY A 751 -37.66 6.87 -18.88
C GLY A 751 -37.84 5.38 -18.69
N THR A 752 -38.95 4.83 -19.17
CA THR A 752 -39.15 3.36 -19.22
C THR A 752 -38.35 2.73 -20.36
N HIS A 753 -38.28 1.40 -20.38
CA HIS A 753 -37.64 0.65 -21.47
C HIS A 753 -38.23 1.02 -22.84
N GLU A 754 -39.55 1.08 -22.93
CA GLU A 754 -40.30 1.37 -24.16
C GLU A 754 -40.06 2.81 -24.63
N GLU A 755 -40.10 3.78 -23.71
CA GLU A 755 -39.90 5.20 -23.99
C GLU A 755 -38.49 5.50 -24.51
N LEU A 756 -37.48 4.84 -23.94
CA LEU A 756 -36.08 5.08 -24.30
C LEU A 756 -35.67 4.35 -25.59
N ILE A 757 -36.30 3.22 -25.93
CA ILE A 757 -36.07 2.53 -27.21
C ILE A 757 -36.73 3.26 -28.36
N ALA A 758 -37.89 3.88 -28.15
CA ALA A 758 -38.61 4.63 -29.18
C ALA A 758 -37.82 5.85 -29.70
N LYS A 759 -36.81 6.32 -28.96
CA LYS A 759 -35.90 7.38 -29.39
C LYS A 759 -34.84 6.81 -30.32
N GLU A 760 -35.06 6.90 -31.64
CA GLU A 760 -34.13 6.34 -32.65
C GLU A 760 -32.68 6.84 -32.51
N ASP A 761 -32.49 8.10 -32.10
CA ASP A 761 -31.17 8.69 -31.85
C ASP A 761 -30.67 8.61 -30.41
N GLY A 762 -31.45 8.00 -29.51
CA GLY A 762 -31.15 7.88 -28.08
C GLY A 762 -29.92 7.02 -27.79
N ILE A 763 -29.21 7.36 -26.71
CA ILE A 763 -28.05 6.62 -26.23
C ILE A 763 -28.46 5.21 -25.80
N TYR A 764 -29.63 5.07 -25.15
CA TYR A 764 -30.14 3.78 -24.74
C TYR A 764 -30.45 2.85 -25.92
N ALA A 765 -31.16 3.34 -26.94
CA ALA A 765 -31.50 2.56 -28.13
C ALA A 765 -30.24 2.04 -28.85
N LYS A 766 -29.19 2.87 -28.95
CA LYS A 766 -27.89 2.49 -29.50
C LYS A 766 -27.21 1.39 -28.68
N LEU A 767 -27.21 1.50 -27.35
CA LEU A 767 -26.65 0.48 -26.45
C LEU A 767 -27.39 -0.86 -26.58
N VAL A 768 -28.73 -0.83 -26.63
CA VAL A 768 -29.57 -2.02 -26.81
C VAL A 768 -29.30 -2.69 -28.16
N LYS A 769 -29.17 -1.91 -29.24
CA LYS A 769 -28.84 -2.45 -30.56
C LYS A 769 -27.50 -3.19 -30.56
N ILE A 770 -26.46 -2.58 -29.97
CA ILE A 770 -25.14 -3.20 -29.82
C ILE A 770 -25.22 -4.51 -29.01
N GLN A 771 -25.91 -4.49 -27.86
CA GLN A 771 -26.06 -5.70 -27.03
C GLN A 771 -26.83 -6.81 -27.75
N THR A 772 -27.86 -6.47 -28.51
CA THR A 772 -28.67 -7.43 -29.27
C THR A 772 -27.87 -8.05 -30.41
N GLU A 773 -27.04 -7.25 -31.11
CA GLU A 773 -26.13 -7.74 -32.15
C GLU A 773 -25.04 -8.65 -31.57
N MET A 774 -24.48 -8.31 -30.40
CA MET A 774 -23.52 -9.18 -29.69
C MET A 774 -24.16 -10.49 -29.21
N ALA A 775 -25.40 -10.47 -28.73
CA ALA A 775 -26.11 -11.68 -28.33
C ALA A 775 -26.39 -12.60 -29.54
N LYS A 776 -26.68 -12.01 -30.72
CA LYS A 776 -26.91 -12.76 -31.97
C LYS A 776 -25.63 -13.38 -32.53
N SER A 777 -24.46 -12.78 -32.34
CA SER A 777 -23.19 -13.32 -32.85
C SER A 777 -22.59 -14.46 -32.00
N ILE A 778 -23.08 -14.65 -30.78
CA ILE A 778 -22.65 -15.71 -29.85
C ILE A 778 -23.53 -16.96 -29.95
N ALA A 779 -24.72 -16.88 -30.55
CA ALA A 779 -25.58 -18.04 -30.79
C ALA A 779 -25.01 -18.91 -31.92
N PRO A 780 -24.87 -20.25 -31.74
CA PRO A 780 -24.49 -21.13 -32.84
C PRO A 780 -25.56 -21.08 -33.94
N PRO A 781 -25.18 -21.17 -35.24
CA PRO A 781 -26.16 -21.16 -36.31
C PRO A 781 -27.14 -22.32 -36.10
N ALA A 782 -28.44 -22.03 -36.08
CA ALA A 782 -29.48 -23.03 -36.01
C ALA A 782 -29.29 -24.03 -37.15
N GLU A 783 -29.19 -25.32 -36.80
CA GLU A 783 -29.16 -26.42 -37.77
C GLU A 783 -30.36 -26.29 -38.73
N THR A 784 -30.06 -25.96 -39.98
CA THR A 784 -30.92 -26.28 -41.12
C THR A 784 -30.91 -27.79 -41.30
N ALA A 785 -31.77 -28.49 -40.58
CA ALA A 785 -32.05 -29.89 -40.86
C ALA A 785 -33.03 -29.99 -42.04
N ARG A 786 -32.63 -30.85 -43.00
CA ARG A 786 -33.42 -31.51 -44.05
C ARG A 786 -33.50 -30.79 -45.39
N GLU A 787 -32.66 -31.23 -46.33
CA GLU A 787 -33.12 -32.02 -47.47
C GLU A 787 -31.94 -32.74 -48.15
N GLU A 788 -32.22 -33.94 -48.66
CA GLU A 788 -31.42 -34.75 -49.61
C GLU A 788 -30.13 -35.45 -49.13
N HIS A 789 -30.25 -36.73 -48.75
CA HIS A 789 -29.67 -37.81 -49.54
C HIS A 789 -30.27 -39.17 -49.17
N SER A 790 -31.13 -39.66 -50.06
CA SER A 790 -31.40 -41.08 -50.26
C SER A 790 -30.25 -41.73 -51.02
N ASP A 791 -30.15 -43.05 -50.85
CA ASP A 791 -29.39 -44.03 -51.63
C ASP A 791 -27.91 -44.28 -51.29
N GLY A 792 -27.65 -45.53 -50.89
CA GLY A 792 -26.53 -46.28 -51.49
C GLY A 792 -25.65 -47.12 -50.56
N ARG A 793 -26.18 -48.28 -50.13
CA ARG A 793 -25.49 -49.52 -49.68
C ARG A 793 -24.75 -49.53 -48.34
#